data_AF-A0A1M6HMM5-F1
#
_entry.id   AF-A0A1M6HMM5-F1
#
_cell.length_a   1.000
_cell.length_b   1.000
_cell.length_c   1.000
_cell.angle_alpha   90.00
_cell.angle_beta   90.00
_cell.angle_gamma   90.00
#
_symmetry.space_group_name_H-M   'P 1'
#
loop_
_entity.id
_entity.type
_entity.pdbx_description
1 polymer ?
#
loop_
_entity_poly.entity_id
_entity_poly.type
_entity_poly.pdbx_seq_one_letter_code
_entity_poly.pdbx_strand_id
1 'polypeptide(L)'
;MDKIISSFIDSVIEQKKLQFSKNETDFDNLLFEKNILKIENDKISIIDYHLISSQFLDKYIEKFDFKISKEFQVNVDFINKIKKDFLTNGYVHDYHILEKEIWKLVTKESNSKFNCSFNDYLSSVSLDKKPEGLFSFIDAYSNLLPELDLTDVIIFDNALILTEITKSDAQYNIPLGNVLNGIKNKCKSNYDLGLELLKKSFSVNEEKESIISAIVSGLYENKKIEFYDSILKDLIQKGNKLNSIFFGLSNVSKIEITECDLYIEIIKKYIKKDSLVISILSLIFSILKSNNTKYHKFCFKELESAIENEKTAYYILNNLDQLNNYSQQKTKIVIKLINQNYFSIDKYINPINNVFWHLKEFESFKKIVLSIIENKPFENFIKSFQSYLHTVDKIELDKFTIELLTDNQASKRNIGIDIFNQLSSYSPYKFTFNILELSHILQYKLWMSLTQDFHEPKNRLVALLPLIDSNSDLIKESFICKLEEISEDYGGHVTNVIDNNLDKDIPEYTNVIERVKNYIEDYYAKNIDLKNSVPELNPYHTHYKFIKAFDESFSKNMSKSVGKGARENSLLSILGTSTVQLSKGGGWRFGAKKEISQLGKVGTSFTMPRGYFINPNKFELEKGFLVRQDWKDEEFLEIKTFLEDE
;
A
#
# COMPACT_ATOMS: atom_id res chain seq x y z
N MET A 1 -38.22 8.17 -25.98
CA MET A 1 -36.96 7.81 -25.32
C MET A 1 -36.26 6.67 -26.06
N ASP A 2 -36.93 5.53 -26.26
CA ASP A 2 -36.30 4.34 -26.88
C ASP A 2 -35.67 4.58 -28.26
N LYS A 3 -36.33 5.35 -29.13
CA LYS A 3 -35.76 5.74 -30.44
C LYS A 3 -34.49 6.58 -30.33
N ILE A 4 -34.42 7.45 -29.32
CA ILE A 4 -33.27 8.33 -29.07
C ILE A 4 -32.10 7.51 -28.58
N ILE A 5 -32.33 6.61 -27.61
CA ILE A 5 -31.31 5.68 -27.11
C ILE A 5 -30.84 4.76 -28.25
N SER A 6 -31.75 4.30 -29.11
CA SER A 6 -31.41 3.38 -30.19
C SER A 6 -30.49 4.05 -31.22
N SER A 7 -30.80 5.29 -31.60
CA SER A 7 -29.95 6.11 -32.48
C SER A 7 -28.58 6.42 -31.84
N PHE A 8 -28.54 6.66 -30.53
CA PHE A 8 -27.29 6.84 -29.80
C PHE A 8 -26.45 5.56 -29.80
N ILE A 9 -27.08 4.41 -29.57
CA ILE A 9 -26.41 3.11 -29.59
C ILE A 9 -25.89 2.75 -30.99
N ASP A 10 -26.63 3.09 -32.06
CA ASP A 10 -26.13 2.94 -33.43
C ASP A 10 -24.83 3.70 -33.62
N SER A 11 -24.75 4.94 -33.12
CA SER A 11 -23.53 5.76 -33.15
C SER A 11 -22.39 5.15 -32.32
N VAL A 12 -22.69 4.63 -31.12
CA VAL A 12 -21.72 3.93 -30.25
C VAL A 12 -21.13 2.71 -30.96
N ILE A 13 -21.95 1.90 -31.62
CA ILE A 13 -21.54 0.69 -32.33
C ILE A 13 -20.74 1.02 -33.59
N GLU A 14 -21.17 2.02 -34.37
CA GLU A 14 -20.48 2.45 -35.59
C GLU A 14 -19.09 3.03 -35.27
N GLN A 15 -19.02 3.93 -34.28
CA GLN A 15 -17.79 4.59 -33.90
C GLN A 15 -16.88 3.73 -33.01
N LYS A 16 -17.42 2.65 -32.41
CA LYS A 16 -16.73 1.78 -31.45
C LYS A 16 -16.13 2.56 -30.27
N LYS A 17 -16.91 3.50 -29.72
CA LYS A 17 -16.51 4.39 -28.62
C LYS A 17 -17.60 4.47 -27.55
N LEU A 18 -17.18 4.65 -26.28
CA LEU A 18 -18.06 4.90 -25.13
C LEU A 18 -17.80 6.26 -24.46
N GLN A 19 -16.76 6.95 -24.90
CA GLN A 19 -16.47 8.34 -24.54
C GLN A 19 -16.32 9.16 -25.80
N PHE A 20 -16.90 10.36 -25.78
CA PHE A 20 -16.92 11.27 -26.91
C PHE A 20 -16.31 12.61 -26.52
N SER A 21 -15.76 13.31 -27.50
CA SER A 21 -15.32 14.70 -27.29
C SER A 21 -16.54 15.62 -27.18
N LYS A 22 -16.40 16.71 -26.42
CA LYS A 22 -17.47 17.72 -26.32
C LYS A 22 -17.90 18.32 -27.67
N ASN A 23 -17.09 18.20 -28.72
CA ASN A 23 -17.40 18.70 -30.06
C ASN A 23 -18.21 17.69 -30.91
N GLU A 24 -18.34 16.43 -30.46
CA GLU A 24 -19.22 15.42 -31.05
C GLU A 24 -20.66 15.61 -30.51
N THR A 25 -21.24 16.81 -30.71
CA THR A 25 -22.50 17.26 -30.09
C THR A 25 -23.80 16.82 -30.77
N ASP A 26 -23.77 15.87 -31.70
CA ASP A 26 -24.98 15.46 -32.45
C ASP A 26 -25.93 14.56 -31.62
N PHE A 27 -25.70 14.45 -30.30
CA PHE A 27 -26.55 13.70 -29.38
C PHE A 27 -27.74 14.52 -28.90
N ASP A 28 -28.90 13.88 -28.80
CA ASP A 28 -30.14 14.50 -28.34
C ASP A 28 -30.01 15.01 -26.89
N ASN A 29 -30.39 16.27 -26.65
CA ASN A 29 -30.33 16.92 -25.34
C ASN A 29 -31.08 16.14 -24.24
N LEU A 30 -32.12 15.37 -24.60
CA LEU A 30 -32.85 14.53 -23.66
C LEU A 30 -31.97 13.47 -22.97
N LEU A 31 -30.87 13.04 -23.58
CA LEU A 31 -29.91 12.10 -22.98
C LEU A 31 -29.17 12.73 -21.80
N PHE A 32 -28.88 14.03 -21.86
CA PHE A 32 -28.25 14.78 -20.77
C PHE A 32 -29.27 15.12 -19.68
N GLU A 33 -30.47 15.56 -20.07
CA GLU A 33 -31.56 15.88 -19.13
C GLU A 33 -31.98 14.68 -18.27
N LYS A 34 -31.86 13.45 -18.82
CA LYS A 34 -32.16 12.20 -18.11
C LYS A 34 -30.96 11.57 -17.39
N ASN A 35 -29.81 12.27 -17.30
CA ASN A 35 -28.58 11.77 -16.70
C ASN A 35 -28.07 10.45 -17.31
N ILE A 36 -28.32 10.21 -18.60
CA ILE A 36 -27.74 9.07 -19.32
C ILE A 36 -26.33 9.42 -19.78
N LEU A 37 -26.15 10.67 -20.23
CA LEU A 37 -24.86 11.26 -20.60
C LEU A 37 -24.49 12.41 -19.66
N LYS A 38 -23.19 12.62 -19.45
CA LYS A 38 -22.66 13.76 -18.71
C LYS A 38 -21.46 14.36 -19.41
N ILE A 39 -21.33 15.68 -19.31
CA ILE A 39 -20.16 16.44 -19.76
C ILE A 39 -19.25 16.70 -18.55
N GLU A 40 -18.03 16.16 -18.57
CA GLU A 40 -16.97 16.45 -17.60
C GLU A 40 -15.62 16.57 -18.32
N ASN A 41 -14.82 17.59 -17.96
CA ASN A 41 -13.47 17.79 -18.49
C ASN A 41 -13.38 17.68 -20.03
N ASP A 42 -14.29 18.37 -20.74
CA ASP A 42 -14.42 18.37 -22.20
C ASP A 42 -14.68 17.00 -22.86
N LYS A 43 -15.18 16.04 -22.09
CA LYS A 43 -15.65 14.74 -22.58
C LYS A 43 -17.12 14.51 -22.25
N ILE A 44 -17.79 13.77 -23.13
CA ILE A 44 -19.12 13.22 -22.92
C ILE A 44 -18.95 11.75 -22.53
N SER A 45 -19.42 11.38 -21.34
CA SER A 45 -19.36 10.02 -20.80
C SER A 45 -20.76 9.48 -20.53
N ILE A 46 -20.93 8.17 -20.69
CA ILE A 46 -22.14 7.46 -20.31
C ILE A 46 -22.14 7.26 -18.79
N ILE A 47 -23.26 7.60 -18.13
CA ILE A 47 -23.46 7.34 -16.70
C ILE A 47 -24.29 6.08 -16.49
N ASP A 48 -25.40 5.94 -17.23
CA ASP A 48 -26.35 4.84 -17.06
C ASP A 48 -26.12 3.71 -18.07
N TYR A 49 -25.13 2.87 -17.77
CA TYR A 49 -24.81 1.68 -18.58
C TYR A 49 -25.92 0.63 -18.57
N HIS A 50 -26.70 0.55 -17.50
CA HIS A 50 -27.80 -0.41 -17.40
C HIS A 50 -28.86 -0.11 -18.45
N LEU A 51 -29.29 1.15 -18.58
CA LEU A 51 -30.32 1.55 -19.53
C LEU A 51 -29.92 1.32 -21.00
N ILE A 52 -28.65 1.55 -21.34
CA ILE A 52 -28.18 1.43 -22.72
C ILE A 52 -27.81 -0.01 -23.12
N SER A 53 -27.48 -0.87 -22.15
CA SER A 53 -26.95 -2.22 -22.39
C SER A 53 -27.94 -3.15 -23.10
N SER A 54 -29.24 -3.00 -22.84
CA SER A 54 -30.28 -3.81 -23.48
C SER A 54 -30.35 -3.57 -24.98
N GLN A 55 -30.46 -2.30 -25.39
CA GLN A 55 -30.49 -1.93 -26.80
C GLN A 55 -29.17 -2.22 -27.50
N PHE A 56 -28.04 -2.07 -26.81
CA PHE A 56 -26.74 -2.48 -27.34
C PHE A 56 -26.71 -3.98 -27.64
N LEU A 57 -27.18 -4.81 -26.70
CA LEU A 57 -27.25 -6.25 -26.88
C LEU A 57 -28.19 -6.63 -28.03
N ASP A 58 -29.38 -6.02 -28.12
CA ASP A 58 -30.36 -6.26 -29.18
C ASP A 58 -29.79 -5.98 -30.58
N LYS A 59 -29.06 -4.87 -30.74
CA LYS A 59 -28.39 -4.53 -32.01
C LYS A 59 -27.33 -5.56 -32.41
N TYR A 60 -26.61 -6.11 -31.43
CA TYR A 60 -25.63 -7.17 -31.71
C TYR A 60 -26.27 -8.53 -31.98
N ILE A 61 -27.41 -8.81 -31.34
CA ILE A 61 -28.25 -9.97 -31.64
C ILE A 61 -28.70 -9.92 -33.10
N GLU A 62 -29.22 -8.77 -33.55
CA GLU A 62 -29.60 -8.53 -34.95
C GLU A 62 -28.40 -8.62 -35.90
N LYS A 63 -27.30 -7.94 -35.57
CA LYS A 63 -26.09 -7.88 -36.41
C LYS A 63 -25.46 -9.25 -36.66
N PHE A 64 -25.49 -10.15 -35.67
CA PHE A 64 -24.90 -11.49 -35.79
C PHE A 64 -25.92 -12.60 -36.05
N ASP A 65 -27.20 -12.25 -36.30
CA ASP A 65 -28.32 -13.19 -36.41
C ASP A 65 -28.28 -14.26 -35.29
N PHE A 66 -28.06 -13.80 -34.07
CA PHE A 66 -27.88 -14.66 -32.91
C PHE A 66 -29.20 -14.88 -32.18
N LYS A 67 -29.35 -16.04 -31.54
CA LYS A 67 -30.44 -16.31 -30.60
C LYS A 67 -29.83 -16.87 -29.33
N ILE A 68 -30.22 -16.29 -28.19
CA ILE A 68 -29.81 -16.80 -26.89
C ILE A 68 -30.21 -18.27 -26.77
N SER A 69 -29.22 -19.09 -26.46
CA SER A 69 -29.31 -20.55 -26.41
C SER A 69 -29.49 -21.05 -24.99
N LYS A 70 -30.04 -22.26 -24.86
CA LYS A 70 -30.05 -23.03 -23.60
C LYS A 70 -28.64 -23.47 -23.20
N GLU A 71 -27.78 -23.75 -24.18
CA GLU A 71 -26.37 -24.08 -23.95
C GLU A 71 -25.59 -22.79 -23.65
N PHE A 72 -25.28 -22.56 -22.37
CA PHE A 72 -24.73 -21.27 -21.95
C PHE A 72 -23.38 -20.95 -22.60
N GLN A 73 -22.56 -21.95 -22.93
CA GLN A 73 -21.30 -21.75 -23.65
C GLN A 73 -21.49 -21.03 -24.99
N VAL A 74 -22.60 -21.29 -25.71
CA VAL A 74 -22.92 -20.61 -26.96
C VAL A 74 -23.16 -19.12 -26.73
N ASN A 75 -23.77 -18.77 -25.60
CA ASN A 75 -23.98 -17.38 -25.20
C ASN A 75 -22.67 -16.70 -24.78
N VAL A 76 -21.76 -17.42 -24.11
CA VAL A 76 -20.41 -16.94 -23.79
C VAL A 76 -19.62 -16.64 -25.05
N ASP A 77 -19.66 -17.54 -26.03
CA ASP A 77 -18.99 -17.35 -27.32
C ASP A 77 -19.55 -16.13 -28.07
N PHE A 78 -20.85 -15.87 -27.95
CA PHE A 78 -21.49 -14.68 -28.49
C PHE A 78 -21.01 -13.39 -27.81
N ILE A 79 -20.95 -13.33 -26.48
CA ILE A 79 -20.39 -12.16 -25.76
C ILE A 79 -18.94 -11.91 -26.19
N ASN A 80 -18.14 -12.96 -26.33
CA ASN A 80 -16.76 -12.86 -26.82
C ASN A 80 -16.67 -12.35 -28.27
N LYS A 81 -17.66 -12.67 -29.13
CA LYS A 81 -17.75 -12.09 -30.48
C LYS A 81 -18.08 -10.59 -30.43
N ILE A 82 -19.01 -10.16 -29.57
CA ILE A 82 -19.31 -8.73 -29.35
C ILE A 82 -18.04 -8.00 -28.95
N LYS A 83 -17.29 -8.53 -27.97
CA LYS A 83 -16.03 -7.93 -27.51
C LYS A 83 -15.00 -7.79 -28.61
N LYS A 84 -14.78 -8.86 -29.39
CA LYS A 84 -13.82 -8.85 -30.51
C LYS A 84 -14.20 -7.83 -31.58
N ASP A 85 -15.47 -7.72 -31.91
CA ASP A 85 -15.92 -6.70 -32.87
C ASP A 85 -15.80 -5.29 -32.27
N PHE A 86 -16.28 -5.05 -31.06
CA PHE A 86 -16.25 -3.70 -30.50
C PHE A 86 -14.83 -3.18 -30.25
N LEU A 87 -13.87 -4.06 -29.94
CA LEU A 87 -12.47 -3.71 -29.70
C LEU A 87 -11.57 -3.80 -30.95
N THR A 88 -12.14 -3.95 -32.16
CA THR A 88 -11.32 -4.10 -33.38
C THR A 88 -10.42 -2.89 -33.66
N ASN A 89 -10.82 -1.69 -33.21
CA ASN A 89 -10.05 -0.45 -33.39
C ASN A 89 -9.04 -0.18 -32.25
N GLY A 90 -8.86 -1.14 -31.33
CA GLY A 90 -7.98 -1.02 -30.17
C GLY A 90 -8.75 -0.94 -28.85
N TYR A 91 -8.09 -0.41 -27.82
CA TYR A 91 -8.66 -0.30 -26.48
C TYR A 91 -9.77 0.77 -26.44
N VAL A 92 -10.94 0.38 -25.93
CA VAL A 92 -12.07 1.29 -25.70
C VAL A 92 -12.23 1.50 -24.19
N HIS A 93 -12.15 2.77 -23.78
CA HIS A 93 -12.33 3.16 -22.37
C HIS A 93 -13.75 2.79 -21.90
N ASP A 94 -13.88 2.42 -20.63
CA ASP A 94 -15.14 2.00 -19.97
C ASP A 94 -15.86 0.76 -20.54
N TYR A 95 -15.31 0.06 -21.54
CA TYR A 95 -15.94 -1.15 -22.08
C TYR A 95 -16.20 -2.23 -21.03
N HIS A 96 -15.30 -2.35 -20.03
CA HIS A 96 -15.47 -3.29 -18.92
C HIS A 96 -16.75 -3.06 -18.09
N ILE A 97 -17.29 -1.83 -18.05
CA ILE A 97 -18.55 -1.52 -17.38
C ILE A 97 -19.72 -2.03 -18.21
N LEU A 98 -19.71 -1.77 -19.52
CA LEU A 98 -20.71 -2.28 -20.45
C LEU A 98 -20.71 -3.81 -20.53
N GLU A 99 -19.52 -4.43 -20.57
CA GLU A 99 -19.34 -5.88 -20.58
C GLU A 99 -20.04 -6.53 -19.36
N LYS A 100 -19.91 -5.94 -18.17
CA LYS A 100 -20.60 -6.44 -16.96
C LYS A 100 -22.12 -6.42 -17.10
N GLU A 101 -22.69 -5.36 -17.65
CA GLU A 101 -24.15 -5.27 -17.86
C GLU A 101 -24.63 -6.27 -18.94
N ILE A 102 -23.86 -6.48 -20.01
CA ILE A 102 -24.15 -7.51 -21.01
C ILE A 102 -24.18 -8.91 -20.37
N TRP A 103 -23.18 -9.23 -19.54
CA TRP A 103 -23.14 -10.50 -18.81
C TRP A 103 -24.38 -10.69 -17.92
N LYS A 104 -24.83 -9.63 -17.22
CA LYS A 104 -26.07 -9.68 -16.42
C LYS A 104 -27.30 -9.97 -17.28
N LEU A 105 -27.49 -9.23 -18.37
CA LEU A 105 -28.65 -9.41 -19.26
C LEU A 105 -28.71 -10.82 -19.82
N VAL A 106 -27.60 -11.32 -20.39
CA VAL A 106 -27.53 -12.66 -20.99
C VAL A 106 -27.77 -13.75 -19.94
N THR A 107 -27.20 -13.60 -18.74
CA THR A 107 -27.41 -14.56 -17.63
C THR A 107 -28.88 -14.60 -17.21
N LYS A 108 -29.49 -13.43 -17.00
CA LYS A 108 -30.90 -13.29 -16.62
C LYS A 108 -31.84 -13.86 -17.67
N GLU A 109 -31.61 -13.55 -18.94
CA GLU A 109 -32.43 -14.03 -20.04
C GLU A 109 -32.29 -15.55 -20.25
N SER A 110 -31.07 -16.08 -20.15
CA SER A 110 -30.81 -17.53 -20.24
C SER A 110 -31.55 -18.33 -19.17
N ASN A 111 -31.60 -17.81 -17.94
CA ASN A 111 -32.35 -18.45 -16.86
C ASN A 111 -33.86 -18.29 -17.04
N SER A 112 -34.36 -17.06 -17.24
CA SER A 112 -35.80 -16.79 -17.31
C SER A 112 -36.51 -17.41 -18.52
N LYS A 113 -35.86 -17.48 -19.69
CA LYS A 113 -36.47 -18.05 -20.91
C LYS A 113 -36.21 -19.55 -21.08
N PHE A 114 -35.06 -20.05 -20.61
CA PHE A 114 -34.61 -21.42 -20.92
C PHE A 114 -34.31 -22.29 -19.69
N ASN A 115 -34.57 -21.79 -18.47
CA ASN A 115 -34.26 -22.46 -17.20
C ASN A 115 -32.81 -22.95 -17.13
N CYS A 116 -31.87 -22.16 -17.65
CA CYS A 116 -30.46 -22.51 -17.63
C CYS A 116 -29.95 -22.58 -16.18
N SER A 117 -29.25 -23.67 -15.84
CA SER A 117 -28.67 -23.95 -14.52
C SER A 117 -27.24 -23.43 -14.36
N PHE A 118 -26.57 -23.11 -15.46
CA PHE A 118 -25.14 -22.74 -15.56
C PHE A 118 -24.13 -23.80 -15.09
N ASN A 119 -24.58 -24.93 -14.51
CA ASN A 119 -23.71 -25.97 -13.97
C ASN A 119 -22.82 -26.59 -15.06
N ASP A 120 -23.37 -26.93 -16.23
CA ASP A 120 -22.60 -27.51 -17.34
C ASP A 120 -21.47 -26.57 -17.80
N TYR A 121 -21.75 -25.27 -17.87
CA TYR A 121 -20.73 -24.27 -18.19
C TYR A 121 -19.66 -24.20 -17.11
N LEU A 122 -20.05 -24.07 -15.84
CA LEU A 122 -19.11 -24.02 -14.72
C LEU A 122 -18.25 -25.28 -14.63
N SER A 123 -18.84 -26.45 -14.84
CA SER A 123 -18.16 -27.75 -14.86
C SER A 123 -17.19 -27.90 -16.03
N SER A 124 -17.40 -27.17 -17.14
CA SER A 124 -16.49 -27.17 -18.28
C SER A 124 -15.23 -26.30 -18.09
N VAL A 125 -15.20 -25.45 -17.05
CA VAL A 125 -14.08 -24.53 -16.79
C VAL A 125 -12.86 -25.29 -16.24
N SER A 126 -11.75 -25.22 -16.97
CA SER A 126 -10.46 -25.76 -16.50
C SER A 126 -9.81 -24.82 -15.47
N LEU A 127 -9.37 -25.37 -14.33
CA LEU A 127 -8.64 -24.62 -13.30
C LEU A 127 -7.31 -24.04 -13.81
N ASP A 128 -6.63 -24.76 -14.71
CA ASP A 128 -5.34 -24.35 -15.30
C ASP A 128 -5.50 -23.30 -16.39
N LYS A 129 -6.69 -23.20 -17.01
CA LYS A 129 -6.99 -22.30 -18.12
C LYS A 129 -8.38 -21.70 -17.97
N LYS A 130 -8.48 -20.67 -17.12
CA LYS A 130 -9.73 -19.94 -16.89
C LYS A 130 -10.14 -19.18 -18.17
N PRO A 131 -11.38 -19.36 -18.68
CA PRO A 131 -11.83 -18.68 -19.89
C PRO A 131 -11.91 -17.17 -19.71
N GLU A 132 -11.69 -16.45 -20.81
CA GLU A 132 -11.87 -15.01 -20.87
C GLU A 132 -13.35 -14.66 -20.55
N GLY A 133 -13.57 -13.72 -19.63
CA GLY A 133 -14.92 -13.32 -19.20
C GLY A 133 -15.48 -14.10 -17.99
N LEU A 134 -14.80 -15.13 -17.49
CA LEU A 134 -15.25 -15.88 -16.31
C LEU A 134 -15.50 -14.99 -15.08
N PHE A 135 -14.62 -14.02 -14.82
CA PHE A 135 -14.80 -13.09 -13.69
C PHE A 135 -16.06 -12.23 -13.85
N SER A 136 -16.35 -11.76 -15.06
CA SER A 136 -17.57 -11.00 -15.36
C SER A 136 -18.82 -11.86 -15.22
N PHE A 137 -18.76 -13.14 -15.61
CA PHE A 137 -19.83 -14.10 -15.34
C PHE A 137 -20.05 -14.29 -13.83
N ILE A 138 -18.99 -14.54 -13.05
CA ILE A 138 -19.10 -14.76 -11.60
C ILE A 138 -19.75 -13.54 -10.92
N ASP A 139 -19.34 -12.33 -11.31
CA ASP A 139 -19.93 -11.08 -10.83
C ASP A 139 -21.42 -10.99 -11.21
N ALA A 140 -21.76 -11.23 -12.47
CA ALA A 140 -23.14 -11.19 -12.95
C ALA A 140 -24.05 -12.24 -12.27
N TYR A 141 -23.63 -13.50 -12.22
CA TYR A 141 -24.35 -14.59 -11.58
C TYR A 141 -24.59 -14.29 -10.10
N SER A 142 -23.55 -13.85 -9.37
CA SER A 142 -23.66 -13.58 -7.94
C SER A 142 -24.61 -12.42 -7.64
N ASN A 143 -24.58 -11.37 -8.45
CA ASN A 143 -25.47 -10.22 -8.31
C ASN A 143 -26.94 -10.59 -8.62
N LEU A 144 -27.16 -11.45 -9.62
CA LEU A 144 -28.50 -11.85 -10.05
C LEU A 144 -29.09 -13.01 -9.25
N LEU A 145 -28.29 -13.77 -8.50
CA LEU A 145 -28.73 -14.97 -7.80
C LEU A 145 -30.05 -14.84 -7.03
N PRO A 146 -30.33 -13.73 -6.30
CA PRO A 146 -31.63 -13.49 -5.66
C PRO A 146 -32.82 -13.58 -6.62
N GLU A 147 -32.67 -13.08 -7.85
CA GLU A 147 -33.68 -13.01 -8.90
C GLU A 147 -33.77 -14.29 -9.75
N LEU A 148 -32.72 -15.11 -9.79
CA LEU A 148 -32.71 -16.33 -10.61
C LEU A 148 -33.66 -17.39 -10.05
N ASP A 149 -34.42 -18.03 -10.95
CA ASP A 149 -35.28 -19.17 -10.61
C ASP A 149 -34.46 -20.46 -10.72
N LEU A 150 -33.69 -20.72 -9.67
CA LEU A 150 -32.83 -21.90 -9.53
C LEU A 150 -33.24 -22.69 -8.30
N THR A 151 -33.20 -24.02 -8.41
CA THR A 151 -33.43 -24.91 -7.27
C THR A 151 -32.26 -24.86 -6.31
N ASP A 152 -32.52 -25.24 -5.05
CA ASP A 152 -31.51 -25.36 -4.01
C ASP A 152 -30.39 -26.36 -4.39
N VAL A 153 -30.71 -27.43 -5.12
CA VAL A 153 -29.70 -28.36 -5.69
C VAL A 153 -28.73 -27.61 -6.61
N ILE A 154 -29.25 -26.90 -7.61
CA ILE A 154 -28.43 -26.23 -8.62
C ILE A 154 -27.59 -25.12 -7.99
N ILE A 155 -28.18 -24.32 -7.10
CA ILE A 155 -27.48 -23.24 -6.41
C ILE A 155 -26.32 -23.81 -5.59
N PHE A 156 -26.56 -24.91 -4.89
CA PHE A 156 -25.54 -25.56 -4.08
C PHE A 156 -24.40 -26.10 -4.93
N ASP A 157 -24.70 -26.85 -5.99
CA ASP A 157 -23.69 -27.40 -6.90
C ASP A 157 -22.84 -26.29 -7.55
N ASN A 158 -23.49 -25.22 -8.02
CA ASN A 158 -22.80 -24.06 -8.58
C ASN A 158 -21.88 -23.41 -7.54
N ALA A 159 -22.32 -23.27 -6.29
CA ALA A 159 -21.49 -22.74 -5.21
C ALA A 159 -20.25 -23.62 -4.94
N LEU A 160 -20.41 -24.95 -4.95
CA LEU A 160 -19.30 -25.88 -4.77
C LEU A 160 -18.25 -25.75 -5.89
N ILE A 161 -18.67 -25.56 -7.14
CA ILE A 161 -17.76 -25.39 -8.28
C ILE A 161 -17.08 -24.02 -8.22
N LEU A 162 -17.87 -22.96 -7.99
CA LEU A 162 -17.39 -21.59 -7.94
C LEU A 162 -16.37 -21.36 -6.81
N THR A 163 -16.58 -21.95 -5.63
CA THR A 163 -15.62 -21.86 -4.52
C THR A 163 -14.26 -22.46 -4.88
N GLU A 164 -14.21 -23.56 -5.63
CA GLU A 164 -12.96 -24.15 -6.14
C GLU A 164 -12.32 -23.28 -7.24
N ILE A 165 -13.10 -22.84 -8.23
CA ILE A 165 -12.61 -21.97 -9.31
C ILE A 165 -12.01 -20.66 -8.76
N THR A 166 -12.58 -20.15 -7.67
CA THR A 166 -12.17 -18.94 -6.97
C THR A 166 -11.25 -19.22 -5.77
N LYS A 167 -10.63 -20.40 -5.68
CA LYS A 167 -9.58 -20.64 -4.69
C LYS A 167 -8.30 -19.91 -5.12
N SER A 168 -7.75 -19.06 -4.25
CA SER A 168 -6.46 -18.38 -4.42
C SER A 168 -5.79 -18.30 -3.05
N ASP A 169 -4.46 -18.35 -3.02
CA ASP A 169 -3.66 -18.19 -1.80
C ASP A 169 -3.75 -16.77 -1.19
N ALA A 170 -4.38 -15.81 -1.89
CA ALA A 170 -4.56 -14.45 -1.41
C ALA A 170 -5.80 -14.29 -0.51
N GLN A 171 -5.63 -13.59 0.63
CA GLN A 171 -6.67 -13.33 1.64
C GLN A 171 -7.91 -12.56 1.12
N TYR A 172 -7.81 -11.90 -0.05
CA TYR A 172 -8.91 -11.15 -0.66
C TYR A 172 -9.18 -11.64 -2.08
N ASN A 173 -9.80 -12.81 -2.20
CA ASN A 173 -10.32 -13.24 -3.49
C ASN A 173 -11.68 -12.56 -3.75
N ILE A 174 -11.64 -11.37 -4.37
CA ILE A 174 -12.82 -10.58 -4.76
C ILE A 174 -13.90 -11.47 -5.43
N PRO A 175 -13.56 -12.36 -6.38
CA PRO A 175 -14.47 -13.36 -6.95
C PRO A 175 -15.20 -14.25 -5.94
N LEU A 176 -14.50 -14.82 -4.95
CA LEU A 176 -15.12 -15.67 -3.92
C LEU A 176 -16.07 -14.84 -3.04
N GLY A 177 -15.65 -13.63 -2.65
CA GLY A 177 -16.47 -12.71 -1.88
C GLY A 177 -17.80 -12.40 -2.58
N ASN A 178 -17.79 -12.19 -3.90
CA ASN A 178 -19.00 -11.99 -4.69
C ASN A 178 -19.93 -13.20 -4.64
N VAL A 179 -19.40 -14.42 -4.85
CA VAL A 179 -20.18 -15.67 -4.78
C VAL A 179 -20.86 -15.82 -3.43
N LEU A 180 -20.12 -15.64 -2.34
CA LEU A 180 -20.65 -15.74 -0.98
C LEU A 180 -21.72 -14.68 -0.69
N ASN A 181 -21.53 -13.45 -1.17
CA ASN A 181 -22.53 -12.39 -1.07
C ASN A 181 -23.81 -12.69 -1.86
N GLY A 182 -23.68 -13.28 -3.05
CA GLY A 182 -24.82 -13.74 -3.84
C GLY A 182 -25.65 -14.79 -3.09
N ILE A 183 -25.00 -15.80 -2.50
CA ILE A 183 -25.64 -16.84 -1.69
C ILE A 183 -26.34 -16.23 -0.48
N LYS A 184 -25.65 -15.34 0.25
CA LYS A 184 -26.22 -14.59 1.38
C LYS A 184 -27.49 -13.84 0.96
N ASN A 185 -27.45 -13.10 -0.15
CA ASN A 185 -28.60 -12.33 -0.63
C ASN A 185 -29.75 -13.23 -1.08
N LYS A 186 -29.47 -14.41 -1.65
CA LYS A 186 -30.52 -15.39 -1.99
C LYS A 186 -31.23 -15.89 -0.74
N CYS A 187 -30.49 -16.35 0.27
CA CYS A 187 -31.05 -16.81 1.55
C CYS A 187 -31.79 -15.69 2.30
N LYS A 188 -31.33 -14.44 2.16
CA LYS A 188 -32.03 -13.27 2.68
C LYS A 188 -33.36 -13.01 1.97
N SER A 189 -33.44 -13.24 0.65
CA SER A 189 -34.67 -13.03 -0.13
C SER A 189 -35.69 -14.18 -0.01
N ASN A 190 -35.21 -15.42 0.18
CA ASN A 190 -36.04 -16.61 0.23
C ASN A 190 -35.60 -17.51 1.40
N TYR A 191 -36.35 -17.44 2.50
CA TYR A 191 -36.02 -18.12 3.75
C TYR A 191 -36.11 -19.65 3.63
N ASP A 192 -37.19 -20.18 3.04
CA ASP A 192 -37.42 -21.62 2.95
C ASP A 192 -36.34 -22.31 2.09
N LEU A 193 -36.02 -21.72 0.94
CA LEU A 193 -34.90 -22.18 0.11
C LEU A 193 -33.57 -22.11 0.87
N GLY A 194 -33.35 -21.04 1.64
CA GLY A 194 -32.17 -20.92 2.48
C GLY A 194 -32.06 -22.02 3.54
N LEU A 195 -33.18 -22.47 4.12
CA LEU A 195 -33.18 -23.60 5.06
C LEU A 195 -32.81 -24.92 4.40
N GLU A 196 -33.28 -25.16 3.17
CA GLU A 196 -32.89 -26.35 2.40
C GLU A 196 -31.39 -26.32 2.03
N LEU A 197 -30.88 -25.16 1.61
CA LEU A 197 -29.45 -24.95 1.38
C LEU A 197 -28.64 -25.18 2.66
N LEU A 198 -29.11 -24.70 3.81
CA LEU A 198 -28.45 -24.92 5.10
C LEU A 198 -28.37 -26.42 5.41
N LYS A 199 -29.49 -27.16 5.32
CA LYS A 199 -29.52 -28.62 5.56
C LYS A 199 -28.51 -29.36 4.67
N LYS A 200 -28.46 -29.02 3.38
CA LYS A 200 -27.50 -29.60 2.43
C LYS A 200 -26.06 -29.29 2.80
N SER A 201 -25.79 -28.06 3.22
CA SER A 201 -24.43 -27.60 3.53
C SER A 201 -23.76 -28.35 4.69
N PHE A 202 -24.54 -28.92 5.62
CA PHE A 202 -24.00 -29.73 6.72
C PHE A 202 -23.44 -31.10 6.29
N SER A 203 -23.76 -31.55 5.07
CA SER A 203 -23.20 -32.79 4.51
C SER A 203 -21.81 -32.62 3.90
N VAL A 204 -21.25 -31.40 3.91
CA VAL A 204 -20.04 -31.04 3.16
C VAL A 204 -18.79 -30.93 4.05
N ASN A 205 -17.64 -31.28 3.48
CA ASN A 205 -16.31 -31.21 4.09
C ASN A 205 -15.96 -29.82 4.63
N GLU A 206 -15.00 -29.76 5.57
CA GLU A 206 -14.51 -28.54 6.24
C GLU A 206 -14.04 -27.43 5.26
N GLU A 207 -13.52 -27.79 4.08
CA GLU A 207 -13.04 -26.80 3.10
C GLU A 207 -14.11 -25.88 2.50
N LYS A 208 -15.40 -26.17 2.72
CA LYS A 208 -16.52 -25.40 2.12
C LYS A 208 -17.39 -24.69 3.16
N GLU A 209 -16.84 -24.49 4.35
CA GLU A 209 -17.52 -23.85 5.48
C GLU A 209 -17.88 -22.38 5.23
N SER A 210 -17.18 -21.69 4.32
CA SER A 210 -17.53 -20.32 3.94
C SER A 210 -18.94 -20.19 3.34
N ILE A 211 -19.43 -21.24 2.66
CA ILE A 211 -20.81 -21.33 2.14
C ILE A 211 -21.80 -21.34 3.31
N ILE A 212 -21.52 -22.12 4.36
CA ILE A 212 -22.36 -22.19 5.57
C ILE A 212 -22.44 -20.80 6.21
N SER A 213 -21.31 -20.10 6.33
CA SER A 213 -21.29 -18.73 6.86
C SER A 213 -22.18 -17.77 6.05
N ALA A 214 -22.12 -17.83 4.72
CA ALA A 214 -22.96 -17.00 3.86
C ALA A 214 -24.46 -17.30 4.04
N ILE A 215 -24.84 -18.59 4.07
CA ILE A 215 -26.22 -19.04 4.29
C ILE A 215 -26.74 -18.59 5.65
N VAL A 216 -25.97 -18.84 6.72
CA VAL A 216 -26.32 -18.44 8.10
C VAL A 216 -26.51 -16.92 8.19
N SER A 217 -25.62 -16.15 7.58
CA SER A 217 -25.74 -14.68 7.55
C SER A 217 -27.02 -14.24 6.84
N GLY A 218 -27.35 -14.82 5.69
CA GLY A 218 -28.55 -14.47 4.92
C GLY A 218 -29.85 -14.84 5.64
N LEU A 219 -29.93 -16.05 6.22
CA LEU A 219 -31.07 -16.51 7.00
C LEU A 219 -31.28 -15.65 8.25
N TYR A 220 -30.20 -15.32 8.95
CA TYR A 220 -30.27 -14.43 10.12
C TYR A 220 -30.71 -13.01 9.71
N GLU A 221 -30.27 -12.49 8.56
CA GLU A 221 -30.76 -11.19 8.08
C GLU A 221 -32.24 -11.20 7.67
N ASN A 222 -32.82 -12.35 7.34
CA ASN A 222 -34.25 -12.48 7.02
C ASN A 222 -35.12 -12.53 8.30
N LYS A 223 -34.79 -13.42 9.24
CA LYS A 223 -35.63 -13.73 10.42
C LYS A 223 -35.05 -13.32 11.78
N LYS A 224 -33.82 -12.79 11.82
CA LYS A 224 -33.12 -12.34 13.03
C LYS A 224 -33.17 -13.39 14.16
N ILE A 225 -33.59 -12.98 15.35
CA ILE A 225 -33.64 -13.81 16.55
C ILE A 225 -34.56 -15.03 16.41
N GLU A 226 -35.61 -14.96 15.57
CA GLU A 226 -36.50 -16.11 15.34
C GLU A 226 -35.74 -17.29 14.73
N PHE A 227 -34.84 -17.02 13.77
CA PHE A 227 -33.99 -18.05 13.18
C PHE A 227 -32.97 -18.60 14.21
N TYR A 228 -32.46 -17.74 15.07
CA TYR A 228 -31.59 -18.17 16.15
C TYR A 228 -32.28 -19.17 17.08
N ASP A 229 -33.43 -18.79 17.62
CA ASP A 229 -34.13 -19.60 18.63
C ASP A 229 -34.70 -20.89 18.05
N SER A 230 -35.20 -20.85 16.81
CA SER A 230 -35.83 -22.02 16.18
C SER A 230 -34.84 -23.04 15.64
N ILE A 231 -33.67 -22.62 15.14
CA ILE A 231 -32.76 -23.50 14.40
C ILE A 231 -31.32 -23.37 14.91
N LEU A 232 -30.76 -22.15 14.93
CA LEU A 232 -29.32 -21.98 15.13
C LEU A 232 -28.86 -22.39 16.53
N LYS A 233 -29.69 -22.16 17.55
CA LYS A 233 -29.41 -22.50 18.95
C LYS A 233 -29.20 -24.01 19.14
N ASP A 234 -30.04 -24.83 18.51
CA ASP A 234 -29.91 -26.30 18.55
C ASP A 234 -28.63 -26.76 17.82
N LEU A 235 -28.34 -26.20 16.65
CA LEU A 235 -27.10 -26.50 15.91
C LEU A 235 -25.84 -26.13 16.70
N ILE A 236 -25.85 -24.97 17.36
CA ILE A 236 -24.75 -24.52 18.24
C ILE A 236 -24.61 -25.45 19.46
N GLN A 237 -25.70 -25.93 20.03
CA GLN A 237 -25.66 -26.87 21.15
C GLN A 237 -25.12 -28.25 20.74
N LYS A 238 -25.42 -28.71 19.53
CA LYS A 238 -24.87 -29.95 18.96
C LYS A 238 -23.38 -29.85 18.62
N GLY A 239 -22.83 -28.64 18.54
CA GLY A 239 -21.40 -28.40 18.33
C GLY A 239 -20.91 -28.61 16.89
N ASN A 240 -21.83 -28.77 15.94
CA ASN A 240 -21.49 -29.00 14.53
C ASN A 240 -21.17 -27.67 13.82
N LYS A 241 -20.04 -27.61 13.11
CA LYS A 241 -19.67 -26.48 12.22
C LYS A 241 -19.73 -25.10 12.90
N LEU A 242 -19.31 -25.04 14.18
CA LEU A 242 -19.39 -23.82 14.99
C LEU A 242 -18.62 -22.64 14.40
N ASN A 243 -17.43 -22.87 13.82
CA ASN A 243 -16.65 -21.80 13.18
C ASN A 243 -17.46 -21.13 12.07
N SER A 244 -18.04 -21.92 11.17
CA SER A 244 -18.82 -21.43 10.05
C SER A 244 -20.06 -20.67 10.50
N ILE A 245 -20.74 -21.16 11.54
CA ILE A 245 -21.90 -20.49 12.14
C ILE A 245 -21.50 -19.13 12.74
N PHE A 246 -20.43 -19.08 13.54
CA PHE A 246 -19.98 -17.84 14.19
C PHE A 246 -19.46 -16.81 13.19
N PHE A 247 -18.73 -17.24 12.14
CA PHE A 247 -18.40 -16.35 11.02
C PHE A 247 -19.65 -15.82 10.31
N GLY A 248 -20.66 -16.67 10.09
CA GLY A 248 -21.93 -16.26 9.48
C GLY A 248 -22.66 -15.20 10.29
N LEU A 249 -22.74 -15.36 11.61
CA LEU A 249 -23.27 -14.35 12.52
C LEU A 249 -22.44 -13.06 12.47
N SER A 250 -21.10 -13.14 12.48
CA SER A 250 -20.25 -11.95 12.44
C SER A 250 -20.38 -11.10 11.16
N ASN A 251 -20.86 -11.71 10.06
CA ASN A 251 -21.05 -11.08 8.76
C ASN A 251 -22.44 -10.46 8.55
N VAL A 252 -23.30 -10.43 9.58
CA VAL A 252 -24.60 -9.76 9.54
C VAL A 252 -24.40 -8.25 9.40
N SER A 253 -25.10 -7.63 8.44
CA SER A 253 -24.85 -6.25 8.02
C SER A 253 -25.35 -5.20 9.03
N LYS A 254 -26.35 -5.53 9.84
CA LYS A 254 -26.95 -4.64 10.83
C LYS A 254 -27.02 -5.35 12.18
N ILE A 255 -26.23 -4.85 13.14
CA ILE A 255 -26.16 -5.37 14.50
C ILE A 255 -26.89 -4.40 15.43
N GLU A 256 -28.01 -4.85 16.03
CA GLU A 256 -28.77 -4.07 17.02
C GLU A 256 -28.39 -4.53 18.44
N ILE A 257 -29.04 -3.97 19.47
CA ILE A 257 -28.71 -4.25 20.88
C ILE A 257 -28.92 -5.73 21.21
N THR A 258 -29.97 -6.33 20.67
CA THR A 258 -30.32 -7.74 20.83
C THR A 258 -29.24 -8.68 20.30
N GLU A 259 -28.69 -8.39 19.11
CA GLU A 259 -27.60 -9.14 18.51
C GLU A 259 -26.32 -9.00 19.33
N CYS A 260 -26.02 -7.79 19.81
CA CYS A 260 -24.89 -7.57 20.71
C CYS A 260 -25.01 -8.41 21.99
N ASP A 261 -26.18 -8.41 22.64
CA ASP A 261 -26.41 -9.20 23.86
C ASP A 261 -26.21 -10.70 23.57
N LEU A 262 -26.78 -11.20 22.46
CA LEU A 262 -26.61 -12.59 22.01
C LEU A 262 -25.15 -12.95 21.74
N TYR A 263 -24.42 -12.11 20.99
CA TYR A 263 -23.03 -12.40 20.62
C TYR A 263 -22.14 -12.42 21.85
N ILE A 264 -22.41 -11.57 22.85
CA ILE A 264 -21.70 -11.58 24.13
C ILE A 264 -21.93 -12.88 24.89
N GLU A 265 -23.14 -13.44 24.89
CA GLU A 265 -23.40 -14.76 25.49
C GLU A 265 -22.61 -15.87 24.80
N ILE A 266 -22.59 -15.87 23.47
CA ILE A 266 -21.81 -16.82 22.66
C ILE A 266 -20.31 -16.68 22.96
N ILE A 267 -19.79 -15.45 22.95
CA ILE A 267 -18.38 -15.15 23.25
C ILE A 267 -18.03 -15.70 24.64
N LYS A 268 -18.76 -15.33 25.69
CA LYS A 268 -18.49 -15.79 27.07
C LYS A 268 -18.50 -17.32 27.20
N LYS A 269 -19.37 -18.00 26.47
CA LYS A 269 -19.49 -19.46 26.51
C LYS A 269 -18.33 -20.18 25.82
N TYR A 270 -17.81 -19.62 24.71
CA TYR A 270 -16.88 -20.32 23.81
C TYR A 270 -15.47 -19.73 23.73
N ILE A 271 -15.19 -18.59 24.38
CA ILE A 271 -13.88 -17.91 24.31
C ILE A 271 -12.69 -18.77 24.75
N LYS A 272 -12.90 -19.76 25.61
CA LYS A 272 -11.85 -20.68 26.08
C LYS A 272 -11.56 -21.83 25.10
N LYS A 273 -12.25 -21.92 23.97
CA LYS A 273 -12.03 -22.97 22.96
C LYS A 273 -11.08 -22.48 21.87
N ASP A 274 -9.83 -22.92 21.92
CA ASP A 274 -8.78 -22.52 20.98
C ASP A 274 -9.17 -22.75 19.50
N SER A 275 -9.88 -23.83 19.20
CA SER A 275 -10.31 -24.12 17.82
C SER A 275 -11.34 -23.14 17.25
N LEU A 276 -11.96 -22.32 18.11
CA LEU A 276 -12.98 -21.32 17.74
C LEU A 276 -12.46 -19.88 17.89
N VAL A 277 -11.21 -19.69 18.30
CA VAL A 277 -10.74 -18.36 18.73
C VAL A 277 -10.89 -17.29 17.65
N ILE A 278 -10.62 -17.62 16.38
CA ILE A 278 -10.73 -16.67 15.26
C ILE A 278 -12.19 -16.31 14.97
N SER A 279 -13.11 -17.28 15.01
CA SER A 279 -14.53 -17.02 14.75
C SER A 279 -15.17 -16.23 15.91
N ILE A 280 -14.71 -16.45 17.15
CA ILE A 280 -15.06 -15.62 18.31
C ILE A 280 -14.53 -14.19 18.16
N LEU A 281 -13.27 -14.01 17.71
CA LEU A 281 -12.72 -12.69 17.42
C LEU A 281 -13.52 -11.99 16.31
N SER A 282 -14.01 -12.72 15.31
CA SER A 282 -14.90 -12.17 14.29
C SER A 282 -16.18 -11.57 14.88
N LEU A 283 -16.82 -12.27 15.82
CA LEU A 283 -17.99 -11.74 16.54
C LEU A 283 -17.62 -10.48 17.35
N ILE A 284 -16.46 -10.47 18.01
CA ILE A 284 -15.96 -9.29 18.75
C ILE A 284 -15.84 -8.09 17.81
N PHE A 285 -15.21 -8.26 16.63
CA PHE A 285 -15.10 -7.19 15.64
C PHE A 285 -16.45 -6.76 15.06
N SER A 286 -17.40 -7.68 14.90
CA SER A 286 -18.77 -7.35 14.49
C SER A 286 -19.45 -6.40 15.50
N ILE A 287 -19.30 -6.66 16.80
CA ILE A 287 -19.79 -5.77 17.86
C ILE A 287 -19.07 -4.42 17.84
N LEU A 288 -17.74 -4.41 17.68
CA LEU A 288 -16.94 -3.18 17.63
C LEU A 288 -17.26 -2.28 16.43
N LYS A 289 -17.64 -2.88 15.30
CA LYS A 289 -18.09 -2.17 14.09
C LYS A 289 -19.52 -1.63 14.22
N SER A 290 -20.31 -2.14 15.17
CA SER A 290 -21.67 -1.67 15.42
C SER A 290 -21.68 -0.30 16.09
N ASN A 291 -22.77 0.44 15.92
CA ASN A 291 -22.99 1.72 16.61
C ASN A 291 -23.25 1.57 18.12
N ASN A 292 -23.37 0.34 18.63
CA ASN A 292 -23.69 0.07 20.03
C ASN A 292 -22.41 -0.09 20.87
N THR A 293 -22.12 0.93 21.68
CA THR A 293 -20.89 1.00 22.48
C THR A 293 -20.96 0.26 23.82
N LYS A 294 -22.13 -0.27 24.22
CA LYS A 294 -22.37 -0.92 25.52
C LYS A 294 -21.30 -1.96 25.89
N TYR A 295 -20.84 -2.74 24.91
CA TYR A 295 -19.89 -3.83 25.12
C TYR A 295 -18.48 -3.58 24.57
N HIS A 296 -18.19 -2.40 24.04
CA HIS A 296 -16.88 -2.13 23.43
C HIS A 296 -15.74 -2.27 24.43
N LYS A 297 -15.93 -1.84 25.69
CA LYS A 297 -14.94 -2.01 26.76
C LYS A 297 -14.62 -3.49 27.02
N PHE A 298 -15.66 -4.35 27.01
CA PHE A 298 -15.47 -5.79 27.14
C PHE A 298 -14.71 -6.35 25.93
N CYS A 299 -15.14 -5.99 24.72
CA CYS A 299 -14.52 -6.42 23.47
C CYS A 299 -13.02 -6.09 23.41
N PHE A 300 -12.63 -4.86 23.73
CA PHE A 300 -11.22 -4.45 23.75
C PHE A 300 -10.41 -5.23 24.81
N LYS A 301 -10.98 -5.54 25.97
CA LYS A 301 -10.31 -6.38 26.98
C LYS A 301 -10.05 -7.79 26.47
N GLU A 302 -10.99 -8.37 25.74
CA GLU A 302 -10.82 -9.68 25.13
C GLU A 302 -9.79 -9.63 23.98
N LEU A 303 -9.78 -8.58 23.16
CA LEU A 303 -8.73 -8.38 22.14
C LEU A 303 -7.34 -8.25 22.78
N GLU A 304 -7.21 -7.46 23.86
CA GLU A 304 -5.95 -7.34 24.61
C GLU A 304 -5.50 -8.68 25.17
N SER A 305 -6.41 -9.58 25.58
CA SER A 305 -6.03 -10.90 26.09
C SER A 305 -5.65 -11.85 24.95
N ALA A 306 -6.41 -11.82 23.85
CA ALA A 306 -6.17 -12.65 22.68
C ALA A 306 -4.88 -12.27 21.92
N ILE A 307 -4.41 -11.02 22.02
CA ILE A 307 -3.17 -10.60 21.36
C ILE A 307 -1.92 -11.31 21.94
N GLU A 308 -2.01 -11.96 23.10
CA GLU A 308 -0.87 -12.70 23.67
C GLU A 308 -0.55 -13.99 22.88
N ASN A 309 -1.46 -14.45 22.02
CA ASN A 309 -1.26 -15.63 21.18
C ASN A 309 -0.90 -15.21 19.74
N GLU A 310 0.19 -15.76 19.21
CA GLU A 310 0.67 -15.45 17.87
C GLU A 310 -0.36 -15.78 16.77
N LYS A 311 -1.15 -16.85 16.94
CA LYS A 311 -2.15 -17.29 15.95
C LYS A 311 -3.27 -16.27 15.74
N THR A 312 -3.59 -15.50 16.77
CA THR A 312 -4.67 -14.50 16.79
C THR A 312 -4.14 -13.10 16.49
N ALA A 313 -2.87 -12.84 16.80
CA ALA A 313 -2.21 -11.55 16.60
C ALA A 313 -2.41 -10.96 15.20
N TYR A 314 -2.11 -11.74 14.17
CA TYR A 314 -2.24 -11.31 12.77
C TYR A 314 -3.70 -11.00 12.39
N TYR A 315 -4.64 -11.83 12.84
CA TYR A 315 -6.07 -11.60 12.61
C TYR A 315 -6.56 -10.31 13.28
N ILE A 316 -6.10 -10.04 14.50
CA ILE A 316 -6.49 -8.83 15.24
C ILE A 316 -5.97 -7.59 14.51
N LEU A 317 -4.68 -7.54 14.15
CA LEU A 317 -4.11 -6.38 13.45
C LEU A 317 -4.84 -6.07 12.13
N ASN A 318 -5.12 -7.08 11.31
CA ASN A 318 -5.82 -6.95 10.02
C ASN A 318 -7.30 -6.58 10.12
N ASN A 319 -7.87 -6.52 11.33
CA ASN A 319 -9.24 -6.08 11.55
C ASN A 319 -9.33 -4.79 12.39
N LEU A 320 -8.22 -4.36 13.01
CA LEU A 320 -8.15 -3.07 13.73
C LEU A 320 -8.17 -1.88 12.76
N ASP A 321 -7.61 -2.04 11.56
CA ASP A 321 -7.63 -1.05 10.48
C ASP A 321 -9.08 -0.68 10.06
N GLN A 322 -10.00 -1.64 10.08
CA GLN A 322 -11.41 -1.48 9.71
C GLN A 322 -12.25 -0.71 10.73
N LEU A 323 -11.72 -0.43 11.93
CA LEU A 323 -12.44 0.36 12.94
C LEU A 323 -12.12 1.84 12.73
N ASN A 324 -13.11 2.70 12.47
CA ASN A 324 -12.79 4.12 12.20
C ASN A 324 -12.43 4.93 13.47
N ASN A 325 -12.71 4.42 14.67
CA ASN A 325 -12.51 5.12 15.95
C ASN A 325 -11.55 4.35 16.89
N TYR A 326 -11.43 4.79 18.15
CA TYR A 326 -10.72 4.10 19.25
C TYR A 326 -9.19 4.14 19.19
N SER A 327 -8.61 5.29 18.84
CA SER A 327 -7.16 5.47 18.75
C SER A 327 -6.40 4.98 19.97
N GLN A 328 -6.86 5.33 21.17
CA GLN A 328 -6.21 4.92 22.42
C GLN A 328 -6.21 3.40 22.61
N GLN A 329 -7.34 2.74 22.40
CA GLN A 329 -7.48 1.30 22.57
C GLN A 329 -6.68 0.52 21.52
N LYS A 330 -6.72 0.98 20.26
CA LYS A 330 -5.90 0.42 19.18
C LYS A 330 -4.41 0.52 19.47
N THR A 331 -3.96 1.71 19.89
CA THR A 331 -2.57 1.96 20.27
C THR A 331 -2.14 1.02 21.39
N LYS A 332 -2.99 0.83 22.40
CA LYS A 332 -2.72 -0.08 23.52
C LYS A 332 -2.58 -1.55 23.08
N ILE A 333 -3.43 -2.02 22.16
CA ILE A 333 -3.32 -3.39 21.61
C ILE A 333 -2.03 -3.56 20.82
N VAL A 334 -1.69 -2.60 19.97
CA VAL A 334 -0.46 -2.67 19.16
C VAL A 334 0.79 -2.64 20.04
N ILE A 335 0.85 -1.77 21.06
CA ILE A 335 1.95 -1.76 22.03
C ILE A 335 2.03 -3.11 22.76
N LYS A 336 0.88 -3.67 23.18
CA LYS A 336 0.86 -4.98 23.83
C LYS A 336 1.41 -6.09 22.92
N LEU A 337 1.14 -6.04 21.62
CA LEU A 337 1.71 -6.95 20.63
C LEU A 337 3.22 -6.77 20.47
N ILE A 338 3.71 -5.53 20.40
CA ILE A 338 5.14 -5.22 20.26
C ILE A 338 5.94 -5.79 21.46
N ASN A 339 5.34 -5.76 22.65
CA ASN A 339 5.93 -6.29 23.87
C ASN A 339 5.87 -7.83 23.98
N GLN A 340 5.33 -8.56 22.98
CA GLN A 340 5.29 -10.03 23.01
C GLN A 340 6.61 -10.64 22.50
N ASN A 341 7.01 -11.77 23.08
CA ASN A 341 8.25 -12.47 22.70
C ASN A 341 8.28 -12.91 21.22
N TYR A 342 7.13 -13.18 20.61
CA TYR A 342 7.03 -13.59 19.21
C TYR A 342 7.08 -12.41 18.22
N PHE A 343 7.08 -11.16 18.71
CA PHE A 343 7.10 -9.98 17.85
C PHE A 343 8.39 -9.92 17.02
N SER A 344 8.22 -9.75 15.71
CA SER A 344 9.27 -9.51 14.73
C SER A 344 8.82 -8.44 13.76
N ILE A 345 9.77 -7.58 13.36
CA ILE A 345 9.51 -6.47 12.45
C ILE A 345 9.04 -7.00 11.09
N ASP A 346 9.75 -7.99 10.52
CA ASP A 346 9.43 -8.60 9.23
C ASP A 346 7.97 -9.07 9.10
N LYS A 347 7.42 -9.64 10.18
CA LYS A 347 6.07 -10.21 10.17
C LYS A 347 4.98 -9.19 10.45
N TYR A 348 5.22 -8.24 11.36
CA TYR A 348 4.14 -7.42 11.94
C TYR A 348 4.19 -5.95 11.56
N ILE A 349 5.29 -5.43 11.00
CA ILE A 349 5.39 -3.99 10.74
C ILE A 349 4.38 -3.50 9.70
N ASN A 350 4.13 -4.30 8.65
CA ASN A 350 3.18 -3.94 7.60
C ASN A 350 1.72 -3.93 8.12
N PRO A 351 1.24 -4.97 8.84
CA PRO A 351 -0.05 -4.89 9.52
C PRO A 351 -0.17 -3.70 10.49
N ILE A 352 0.89 -3.38 11.26
CA ILE A 352 0.88 -2.22 12.17
C ILE A 352 0.74 -0.91 11.37
N ASN A 353 1.48 -0.74 10.28
CA ASN A 353 1.38 0.44 9.41
C ASN A 353 -0.04 0.63 8.83
N ASN A 354 -0.72 -0.45 8.45
CA ASN A 354 -2.10 -0.38 7.95
C ASN A 354 -3.07 0.19 9.00
N VAL A 355 -2.88 -0.17 10.28
CA VAL A 355 -3.68 0.41 11.38
C VAL A 355 -3.48 1.93 11.48
N PHE A 356 -2.27 2.41 11.20
CA PHE A 356 -1.92 3.83 11.28
C PHE A 356 -2.45 4.70 10.16
N TRP A 357 -2.55 4.14 8.95
CA TRP A 357 -3.10 4.84 7.79
C TRP A 357 -4.45 5.53 8.11
N HIS A 358 -5.25 4.92 8.98
CA HIS A 358 -6.56 5.42 9.38
C HIS A 358 -6.57 6.21 10.69
N LEU A 359 -5.56 6.06 11.55
CA LEU A 359 -5.57 6.65 12.90
C LEU A 359 -5.26 8.14 12.94
N LYS A 360 -4.46 8.66 12.00
CA LYS A 360 -4.05 10.09 11.84
C LYS A 360 -3.70 10.88 13.13
N GLU A 361 -3.53 10.21 14.26
CA GLU A 361 -3.17 10.81 15.55
C GLU A 361 -1.68 10.60 15.80
N PHE A 362 -0.94 11.70 15.81
CA PHE A 362 0.51 11.67 15.89
C PHE A 362 1.03 11.08 17.22
N GLU A 363 0.34 11.35 18.33
CA GLU A 363 0.72 10.79 19.64
C GLU A 363 0.67 9.27 19.70
N SER A 364 -0.29 8.65 18.99
CA SER A 364 -0.33 7.20 18.84
C SER A 364 0.90 6.67 18.09
N PHE A 365 1.32 7.39 17.04
CA PHE A 365 2.49 7.03 16.24
C PHE A 365 3.76 7.11 17.08
N LYS A 366 3.95 8.24 17.78
CA LYS A 366 5.07 8.44 18.71
C LYS A 366 5.21 7.29 19.71
N LYS A 367 4.12 6.91 20.38
CA LYS A 367 4.14 5.81 21.37
C LYS A 367 4.53 4.46 20.78
N ILE A 368 4.09 4.16 19.57
CA ILE A 368 4.40 2.89 18.91
C ILE A 368 5.84 2.87 18.41
N VAL A 369 6.33 3.95 17.80
CA VAL A 369 7.74 4.06 17.42
C VAL A 369 8.65 3.86 18.63
N LEU A 370 8.36 4.53 19.76
CA LEU A 370 9.11 4.36 21.00
C LEU A 370 9.05 2.92 21.54
N SER A 371 7.87 2.29 21.53
CA SER A 371 7.72 0.90 21.97
C SER A 371 8.50 -0.09 21.07
N ILE A 372 8.56 0.14 19.76
CA ILE A 372 9.38 -0.68 18.86
C ILE A 372 10.87 -0.47 19.15
N ILE A 373 11.32 0.77 19.35
CA ILE A 373 12.71 1.08 19.71
C ILE A 373 13.14 0.34 20.98
N GLU A 374 12.29 0.33 22.01
CA GLU A 374 12.55 -0.34 23.29
C GLU A 374 12.68 -1.87 23.14
N ASN A 375 11.85 -2.49 22.29
CA ASN A 375 11.82 -3.96 22.14
C ASN A 375 12.78 -4.48 21.06
N LYS A 376 13.05 -3.68 20.03
CA LYS A 376 13.85 -4.02 18.83
C LYS A 376 14.80 -2.87 18.50
N PRO A 377 15.79 -2.59 19.37
CA PRO A 377 16.71 -1.48 19.16
C PRO A 377 17.56 -1.69 17.92
N PHE A 378 17.85 -0.60 17.19
CA PHE A 378 18.66 -0.57 15.96
C PHE A 378 18.09 -1.35 14.75
N GLU A 379 16.86 -1.82 14.83
CA GLU A 379 16.19 -2.44 13.69
C GLU A 379 15.50 -1.38 12.81
N ASN A 380 15.63 -1.52 11.50
CA ASN A 380 15.12 -0.54 10.54
C ASN A 380 13.68 -0.86 10.16
N PHE A 381 12.72 -0.04 10.58
CA PHE A 381 11.30 -0.25 10.30
C PHE A 381 10.57 0.99 9.75
N ILE A 382 11.20 2.17 9.82
CA ILE A 382 10.58 3.45 9.46
C ILE A 382 10.20 3.53 7.98
N LYS A 383 10.94 2.84 7.11
CA LYS A 383 10.62 2.78 5.67
C LYS A 383 9.18 2.30 5.40
N SER A 384 8.65 1.39 6.22
CA SER A 384 7.25 0.92 6.08
C SER A 384 6.23 2.03 6.34
N PHE A 385 6.61 3.06 7.10
CA PHE A 385 5.77 4.21 7.44
C PHE A 385 5.96 5.42 6.51
N GLN A 386 6.76 5.32 5.45
CA GLN A 386 7.10 6.46 4.57
C GLN A 386 5.86 7.25 4.13
N SER A 387 4.82 6.56 3.65
CA SER A 387 3.58 7.21 3.23
C SER A 387 2.87 7.92 4.38
N TYR A 388 2.87 7.35 5.59
CA TYR A 388 2.25 7.97 6.76
C TYR A 388 2.99 9.25 7.17
N LEU A 389 4.32 9.25 7.15
CA LEU A 389 5.15 10.44 7.47
C LEU A 389 4.80 11.65 6.60
N HIS A 390 4.38 11.45 5.34
CA HIS A 390 3.97 12.52 4.44
C HIS A 390 2.53 13.02 4.66
N THR A 391 1.76 12.38 5.56
CA THR A 391 0.33 12.72 5.81
C THR A 391 0.06 13.36 7.16
N VAL A 392 1.03 13.35 8.08
CA VAL A 392 0.90 13.91 9.44
C VAL A 392 1.25 15.40 9.49
N ASP A 393 0.92 16.05 10.61
CA ASP A 393 1.35 17.43 10.86
C ASP A 393 2.89 17.53 10.83
N LYS A 394 3.39 18.44 10.01
CA LYS A 394 4.83 18.55 9.75
C LYS A 394 5.57 19.10 10.98
N ILE A 395 4.96 19.98 11.76
CA ILE A 395 5.60 20.58 12.95
C ILE A 395 5.70 19.53 14.06
N GLU A 396 4.66 18.73 14.28
CA GLU A 396 4.71 17.62 15.24
C GLU A 396 5.76 16.57 14.84
N LEU A 397 5.81 16.22 13.55
CA LEU A 397 6.82 15.31 13.01
C LEU A 397 8.24 15.86 13.19
N ASP A 398 8.46 17.15 12.91
CA ASP A 398 9.76 17.80 13.10
C ASP A 398 10.19 17.74 14.57
N LYS A 399 9.31 18.09 15.50
CA LYS A 399 9.58 18.06 16.94
C LYS A 399 9.96 16.66 17.42
N PHE A 400 9.21 15.63 17.00
CA PHE A 400 9.52 14.26 17.37
C PHE A 400 10.81 13.74 16.74
N THR A 401 11.08 14.10 15.48
CA THR A 401 12.33 13.74 14.81
C THR A 401 13.52 14.37 15.55
N ILE A 402 13.42 15.64 15.94
CA ILE A 402 14.43 16.34 16.74
C ILE A 402 14.59 15.71 18.14
N GLU A 403 13.48 15.37 18.80
CA GLU A 403 13.49 14.67 20.10
C GLU A 403 14.28 13.35 20.00
N LEU A 404 14.03 12.54 18.97
CA LEU A 404 14.77 11.30 18.74
C LEU A 404 16.24 11.56 18.41
N LEU A 405 16.53 12.54 17.53
CA LEU A 405 17.89 12.90 17.14
C LEU A 405 18.73 13.41 18.30
N THR A 406 18.12 14.02 19.32
CA THR A 406 18.84 14.64 20.45
C THR A 406 18.82 13.79 21.72
N ASP A 407 18.23 12.60 21.68
CA ASP A 407 18.16 11.69 22.82
C ASP A 407 19.54 11.08 23.15
N ASN A 408 19.82 10.84 24.42
CA ASN A 408 21.07 10.21 24.87
C ASN A 408 21.14 8.73 24.45
N GLN A 409 20.00 8.06 24.22
CA GLN A 409 19.96 6.67 23.77
C GLN A 409 20.22 6.56 22.27
N ALA A 410 21.22 5.77 21.90
CA ALA A 410 21.66 5.56 20.53
C ALA A 410 20.57 4.91 19.66
N SER A 411 19.78 3.99 20.23
CA SER A 411 18.69 3.33 19.51
C SER A 411 17.61 4.31 19.05
N LYS A 412 17.30 5.34 19.85
CA LYS A 412 16.38 6.42 19.48
C LYS A 412 16.98 7.34 18.43
N ARG A 413 18.25 7.75 18.61
CA ARG A 413 18.94 8.57 17.60
C ARG A 413 19.02 7.87 16.24
N ASN A 414 19.29 6.56 16.22
CA ASN A 414 19.28 5.76 14.99
C ASN A 414 17.93 5.86 14.26
N ILE A 415 16.81 5.74 14.98
CA ILE A 415 15.48 5.91 14.37
C ILE A 415 15.21 7.37 13.96
N GLY A 416 15.69 8.36 14.73
CA GLY A 416 15.63 9.77 14.33
C GLY A 416 16.35 10.03 13.00
N ILE A 417 17.54 9.46 12.82
CA ILE A 417 18.32 9.50 11.58
C ILE A 417 17.56 8.79 10.45
N ASP A 418 16.96 7.63 10.69
CA ASP A 418 16.17 6.92 9.69
C ASP A 418 14.96 7.74 9.22
N ILE A 419 14.22 8.37 10.14
CA ILE A 419 13.10 9.26 9.79
C ILE A 419 13.61 10.42 8.94
N PHE A 420 14.65 11.11 9.39
CA PHE A 420 15.24 12.24 8.67
C PHE A 420 15.70 11.84 7.24
N ASN A 421 16.31 10.66 7.10
CA ASN A 421 16.75 10.14 5.80
C ASN A 421 15.58 9.77 4.89
N GLN A 422 14.47 9.22 5.43
CA GLN A 422 13.25 9.02 4.63
C GLN A 422 12.68 10.35 4.12
N LEU A 423 12.65 11.37 4.99
CA LEU A 423 12.16 12.71 4.64
C LEU A 423 13.07 13.42 3.61
N SER A 424 14.37 13.12 3.62
CA SER A 424 15.38 13.69 2.72
C SER A 424 15.58 12.90 1.42
N SER A 425 14.83 11.81 1.20
CA SER A 425 15.08 10.84 0.13
C SER A 425 14.90 11.41 -1.30
N TYR A 426 13.97 12.35 -1.47
CA TYR A 426 13.69 12.98 -2.78
C TYR A 426 14.30 14.38 -2.93
N SER A 427 14.39 15.12 -1.83
CA SER A 427 14.91 16.48 -1.79
C SER A 427 15.52 16.77 -0.42
N PRO A 428 16.52 17.68 -0.32
CA PRO A 428 17.01 18.17 0.96
C PRO A 428 15.88 18.55 1.91
N TYR A 429 15.84 17.96 3.10
CA TYR A 429 14.80 18.26 4.07
C TYR A 429 15.12 19.53 4.84
N LYS A 430 14.10 20.36 5.06
CA LYS A 430 14.15 21.54 5.94
C LYS A 430 13.05 21.42 6.98
N PHE A 431 13.43 21.52 8.25
CA PHE A 431 12.49 21.60 9.35
C PHE A 431 11.58 22.83 9.16
N THR A 432 10.29 22.60 9.33
CA THR A 432 9.25 23.65 9.44
C THR A 432 9.24 24.21 10.84
N PHE A 433 9.45 23.34 11.85
CA PHE A 433 9.70 23.78 13.20
C PHE A 433 10.99 24.62 13.26
N ASN A 434 10.91 25.78 13.92
CA ASN A 434 12.05 26.66 14.08
C ASN A 434 13.03 26.07 15.10
N ILE A 435 14.15 25.51 14.63
CA ILE A 435 15.15 24.90 15.49
C ILE A 435 15.84 25.89 16.45
N LEU A 436 15.72 27.20 16.21
CA LEU A 436 16.23 28.23 17.11
C LEU A 436 15.40 28.36 18.39
N GLU A 437 14.18 27.81 18.42
CA GLU A 437 13.34 27.74 19.63
C GLU A 437 13.77 26.61 20.58
N LEU A 438 14.68 25.71 20.14
CA LEU A 438 15.25 24.67 21.00
C LEU A 438 16.18 25.28 22.05
N SER A 439 16.34 24.63 23.20
CA SER A 439 17.41 25.01 24.14
C SER A 439 18.79 24.85 23.49
N HIS A 440 19.76 25.68 23.88
CA HIS A 440 21.08 25.70 23.26
C HIS A 440 21.75 24.30 23.26
N ILE A 441 21.60 23.53 24.34
CA ILE A 441 22.11 22.16 24.41
C ILE A 441 21.44 21.22 23.38
N LEU A 442 20.15 21.39 23.10
CA LEU A 442 19.46 20.61 22.06
C LEU A 442 19.87 21.04 20.66
N GLN A 443 20.11 22.35 20.44
CA GLN A 443 20.69 22.85 19.19
C GLN A 443 22.07 22.22 18.93
N TYR A 444 22.92 22.17 19.96
CA TYR A 444 24.24 21.53 19.92
C TYR A 444 24.13 20.04 19.56
N LYS A 445 23.31 19.29 20.30
CA LYS A 445 23.07 17.86 20.04
C LYS A 445 22.50 17.60 18.66
N LEU A 446 21.63 18.48 18.15
CA LEU A 446 21.00 18.32 16.84
C LEU A 446 22.03 18.35 15.72
N TRP A 447 22.93 19.34 15.72
CA TRP A 447 23.98 19.38 14.71
C TRP A 447 24.94 18.20 14.88
N MET A 448 25.27 17.78 16.10
CA MET A 448 26.12 16.60 16.31
C MET A 448 25.52 15.35 15.65
N SER A 449 24.25 15.05 15.90
CA SER A 449 23.59 13.86 15.35
C SER A 449 23.54 13.85 13.83
N LEU A 450 23.14 14.96 13.21
CA LEU A 450 23.05 15.04 11.75
C LEU A 450 24.43 15.17 11.08
N THR A 451 25.47 15.58 11.82
CA THR A 451 26.83 15.68 11.28
C THR A 451 27.67 14.41 11.45
N GLN A 452 27.31 13.54 12.40
CA GLN A 452 27.90 12.20 12.58
C GLN A 452 27.44 11.21 11.50
N ASP A 453 26.33 11.49 10.82
CA ASP A 453 25.87 10.66 9.70
C ASP A 453 26.68 10.92 8.42
N PHE A 454 27.13 9.85 7.76
CA PHE A 454 28.00 9.91 6.58
C PHE A 454 27.23 10.14 5.25
N HIS A 455 26.01 10.66 5.33
CA HIS A 455 25.24 11.04 4.15
C HIS A 455 25.74 12.36 3.52
N GLU A 456 25.32 12.64 2.29
CA GLU A 456 25.79 13.82 1.56
C GLU A 456 25.43 15.13 2.30
N PRO A 457 26.35 16.11 2.35
CA PRO A 457 26.11 17.40 3.02
C PRO A 457 24.79 18.06 2.63
N LYS A 458 24.40 17.97 1.36
CA LYS A 458 23.15 18.56 0.85
C LYS A 458 21.88 18.00 1.51
N ASN A 459 21.91 16.77 1.99
CA ASN A 459 20.73 16.13 2.60
C ASN A 459 20.62 16.45 4.09
N ARG A 460 21.72 16.79 4.76
CA ARG A 460 21.78 16.95 6.23
C ARG A 460 22.04 18.37 6.71
N LEU A 461 22.87 19.15 6.01
CA LEU A 461 23.25 20.49 6.45
C LEU A 461 22.16 21.54 6.21
N VAL A 462 21.33 21.39 5.18
CA VAL A 462 20.24 22.34 4.87
C VAL A 462 19.30 22.53 6.06
N ALA A 463 19.02 21.46 6.81
CA ALA A 463 18.19 21.50 8.01
C ALA A 463 18.86 22.23 9.19
N LEU A 464 20.19 22.34 9.20
CA LEU A 464 20.99 22.91 10.30
C LEU A 464 21.43 24.37 10.06
N LEU A 465 21.39 24.86 8.81
CA LEU A 465 21.81 26.22 8.47
C LEU A 465 21.20 27.34 9.34
N PRO A 466 19.93 27.25 9.82
CA PRO A 466 19.39 28.25 10.73
C PRO A 466 20.23 28.45 12.01
N LEU A 467 21.05 27.49 12.44
CA LEU A 467 21.91 27.62 13.63
C LEU A 467 22.97 28.74 13.52
N ILE A 468 23.26 29.22 12.32
CA ILE A 468 24.12 30.42 12.11
C ILE A 468 23.48 31.66 12.74
N ASP A 469 22.14 31.66 12.89
CA ASP A 469 21.35 32.72 13.51
C ASP A 469 20.97 32.41 14.97
N SER A 470 21.62 31.45 15.63
CA SER A 470 21.34 31.14 17.04
C SER A 470 21.49 32.39 17.92
N ASN A 471 20.86 32.45 19.09
CA ASN A 471 21.13 33.55 20.03
C ASN A 471 22.38 33.29 20.89
N SER A 472 22.89 32.06 20.91
CA SER A 472 24.13 31.67 21.60
C SER A 472 25.31 31.80 20.65
N ASP A 473 26.34 32.56 21.07
CA ASP A 473 27.55 32.72 20.28
C ASP A 473 28.36 31.42 20.25
N LEU A 474 28.36 30.64 21.33
CA LEU A 474 28.94 29.29 21.35
C LEU A 474 28.27 28.36 20.34
N ILE A 475 26.95 28.37 20.21
CA ILE A 475 26.25 27.53 19.23
C ILE A 475 26.59 27.96 17.80
N LYS A 476 26.58 29.26 17.50
CA LYS A 476 27.00 29.76 16.18
C LYS A 476 28.41 29.33 15.85
N GLU A 477 29.35 29.62 16.74
CA GLU A 477 30.78 29.40 16.52
C GLU A 477 31.11 27.91 16.43
N SER A 478 30.54 27.08 17.30
CA SER A 478 30.73 25.62 17.26
C SER A 478 30.17 25.02 15.97
N PHE A 479 29.03 25.50 15.48
CA PHE A 479 28.46 25.03 14.23
C PHE A 479 29.30 25.47 13.02
N ILE A 480 29.80 26.70 12.99
CA ILE A 480 30.71 27.19 11.93
C ILE A 480 32.01 26.36 11.91
N CYS A 481 32.63 26.13 13.07
CA CYS A 481 33.79 25.24 13.20
C CYS A 481 33.49 23.82 12.70
N LYS A 482 32.27 23.32 12.93
CA LYS A 482 31.87 22.01 12.41
C LYS A 482 31.73 22.00 10.89
N LEU A 483 31.26 23.09 10.28
CA LEU A 483 31.23 23.22 8.81
C LEU A 483 32.65 23.19 8.22
N GLU A 484 33.61 23.84 8.87
CA GLU A 484 35.04 23.77 8.53
C GLU A 484 35.55 22.32 8.60
N GLU A 485 35.31 21.62 9.71
CA GLU A 485 35.73 20.20 9.88
C GLU A 485 35.12 19.28 8.80
N ILE A 486 33.81 19.37 8.55
CA ILE A 486 33.14 18.53 7.54
C ILE A 486 33.66 18.84 6.13
N SER A 487 34.07 20.09 5.89
CA SER A 487 34.60 20.50 4.60
C SER A 487 35.98 19.90 4.28
N GLU A 488 36.73 19.43 5.28
CA GLU A 488 37.95 18.64 5.05
C GLU A 488 37.64 17.36 4.25
N ASP A 489 36.52 16.71 4.58
CA ASP A 489 36.08 15.43 4.01
C ASP A 489 35.27 15.59 2.72
N TYR A 490 34.44 16.63 2.63
CA TYR A 490 33.47 16.81 1.55
C TYR A 490 33.75 18.02 0.64
N GLY A 491 34.74 18.85 0.97
CA GLY A 491 35.24 19.96 0.16
C GLY A 491 34.13 20.85 -0.40
N GLY A 492 34.13 21.01 -1.72
CA GLY A 492 33.18 21.84 -2.46
C GLY A 492 31.71 21.50 -2.26
N HIS A 493 31.37 20.31 -1.75
CA HIS A 493 29.98 19.98 -1.44
C HIS A 493 29.42 20.80 -0.27
N VAL A 494 30.24 21.12 0.74
CA VAL A 494 29.81 21.93 1.89
C VAL A 494 29.61 23.38 1.46
N THR A 495 30.58 23.96 0.75
CA THR A 495 30.49 25.34 0.25
C THR A 495 29.31 25.52 -0.70
N ASN A 496 29.07 24.55 -1.61
CA ASN A 496 27.89 24.56 -2.47
C ASN A 496 26.58 24.56 -1.69
N VAL A 497 26.48 23.86 -0.56
CA VAL A 497 25.25 23.85 0.25
C VAL A 497 25.04 25.21 0.89
N ILE A 498 26.08 25.81 1.48
CA ILE A 498 26.00 27.12 2.12
C ILE A 498 25.67 28.21 1.07
N ASP A 499 26.40 28.24 -0.05
CA ASP A 499 26.24 29.20 -1.15
C ASP A 499 24.82 29.20 -1.76
N ASN A 500 24.15 28.05 -1.79
CA ASN A 500 22.83 27.88 -2.41
C ASN A 500 21.66 28.13 -1.44
N ASN A 501 21.91 28.19 -0.14
CA ASN A 501 20.85 28.25 0.87
C ASN A 501 20.94 29.45 1.82
N LEU A 502 22.07 30.17 1.87
CA LEU A 502 22.19 31.42 2.58
C LEU A 502 22.02 32.63 1.64
N ASP A 503 21.43 33.70 2.17
CA ASP A 503 21.27 34.96 1.46
C ASP A 503 22.58 35.74 1.42
N LYS A 504 23.10 35.98 0.22
CA LYS A 504 24.38 36.68 0.01
C LYS A 504 24.29 38.18 0.24
N ASP A 505 23.07 38.72 0.33
CA ASP A 505 22.86 40.13 0.62
C ASP A 505 23.07 40.44 2.12
N ILE A 506 23.15 39.40 2.97
CA ILE A 506 23.40 39.52 4.41
C ILE A 506 24.92 39.42 4.68
N PRO A 507 25.56 40.48 5.24
CA PRO A 507 27.00 40.51 5.48
C PRO A 507 27.51 39.36 6.36
N GLU A 508 26.75 39.01 7.40
CA GLU A 508 27.10 37.94 8.34
C GLU A 508 27.22 36.59 7.62
N TYR A 509 26.29 36.28 6.70
CA TYR A 509 26.34 35.04 5.93
C TYR A 509 27.47 35.01 4.92
N THR A 510 27.77 36.17 4.30
CA THR A 510 28.93 36.30 3.41
C THR A 510 30.23 36.01 4.15
N ASN A 511 30.39 36.55 5.37
CA ASN A 511 31.56 36.28 6.21
C ASN A 511 31.69 34.78 6.55
N VAL A 512 30.58 34.09 6.85
CA VAL A 512 30.61 32.64 7.11
C VAL A 512 31.01 31.86 5.86
N ILE A 513 30.45 32.20 4.69
CA ILE A 513 30.78 31.56 3.41
C ILE A 513 32.28 31.71 3.10
N GLU A 514 32.81 32.93 3.25
CA GLU A 514 34.23 33.21 3.01
C GLU A 514 35.13 32.49 4.01
N ARG A 515 34.76 32.48 5.29
CA ARG A 515 35.51 31.77 6.34
C ARG A 515 35.68 30.28 6.01
N VAL A 516 34.59 29.60 5.67
CA VAL A 516 34.64 28.17 5.30
C VAL A 516 35.43 27.94 4.02
N LYS A 517 35.30 28.82 3.01
CA LYS A 517 36.09 28.73 1.77
C LYS A 517 37.59 28.86 2.03
N ASN A 518 37.99 29.90 2.77
CA ASN A 518 39.37 30.16 3.12
C ASN A 518 39.98 29.01 3.93
N TYR A 519 39.21 28.44 4.87
CA TYR A 519 39.63 27.27 5.63
C TYR A 519 39.96 26.07 4.73
N ILE A 520 39.08 25.75 3.77
CA ILE A 520 39.29 24.62 2.84
C ILE A 520 40.51 24.85 1.96
N GLU A 521 40.67 26.07 1.43
CA GLU A 521 41.82 26.44 0.60
C GLU A 521 43.13 26.25 1.37
N ASP A 522 43.20 26.76 2.60
CA ASP A 522 44.35 26.60 3.49
C ASP A 522 44.64 25.13 3.83
N TYR A 523 43.58 24.36 4.14
CA TYR A 523 43.71 22.94 4.46
C TYR A 523 44.21 22.14 3.24
N TYR A 524 43.73 22.45 2.04
CA TYR A 524 44.15 21.78 0.81
C TYR A 524 45.58 22.14 0.41
N ALA A 525 45.96 23.42 0.51
CA ALA A 525 47.33 23.84 0.25
C ALA A 525 48.33 23.13 1.20
N LYS A 526 47.98 22.98 2.48
CA LYS A 526 48.85 22.34 3.49
C LYS A 526 48.90 20.82 3.37
N ASN A 527 47.81 20.15 3.01
CA ASN A 527 47.70 18.69 3.16
C ASN A 527 47.52 17.94 1.83
N ILE A 528 46.86 18.54 0.84
CA ILE A 528 46.52 17.88 -0.43
C ILE A 528 47.58 18.12 -1.48
N ASP A 529 47.98 19.38 -1.68
CA ASP A 529 48.94 19.72 -2.73
C ASP A 529 50.29 19.06 -2.47
N LEU A 530 50.71 19.01 -1.20
CA LEU A 530 51.86 18.22 -0.76
C LEU A 530 51.70 16.73 -1.08
N LYS A 531 50.55 16.10 -0.78
CA LYS A 531 50.30 14.70 -1.12
C LYS A 531 50.31 14.43 -2.62
N ASN A 532 49.67 15.31 -3.41
CA ASN A 532 49.59 15.18 -4.86
C ASN A 532 50.92 15.48 -5.56
N SER A 533 51.79 16.28 -4.93
CA SER A 533 53.15 16.54 -5.40
C SER A 533 54.10 15.35 -5.27
N VAL A 534 53.72 14.30 -4.52
CA VAL A 534 54.48 13.05 -4.38
C VAL A 534 53.88 11.99 -5.30
N PRO A 535 54.51 11.68 -6.46
CA PRO A 535 53.96 10.76 -7.45
C PRO A 535 53.66 9.35 -6.90
N GLU A 536 54.43 8.90 -5.93
CA GLU A 536 54.30 7.60 -5.27
C GLU A 536 53.02 7.48 -4.42
N LEU A 537 52.46 8.60 -3.97
CA LEU A 537 51.22 8.63 -3.20
C LEU A 537 49.98 8.82 -4.07
N ASN A 538 50.16 9.03 -5.38
CA ASN A 538 49.07 9.17 -6.32
C ASN A 538 48.61 7.79 -6.84
N PRO A 539 47.38 7.35 -6.54
CA PRO A 539 46.87 6.03 -6.95
C PRO A 539 46.84 5.86 -8.48
N TYR A 540 46.68 6.96 -9.23
CA TYR A 540 46.71 6.92 -10.69
C TYR A 540 48.11 6.61 -11.25
N HIS A 541 49.17 6.84 -10.48
CA HIS A 541 50.53 6.47 -10.84
C HIS A 541 50.92 5.10 -10.28
N THR A 542 50.65 4.82 -9.00
CA THR A 542 51.13 3.59 -8.34
C THR A 542 50.22 2.39 -8.50
N HIS A 543 48.91 2.61 -8.69
CA HIS A 543 47.90 1.54 -8.79
C HIS A 543 47.17 1.53 -10.14
N TYR A 544 47.73 2.21 -11.16
CA TYR A 544 47.14 2.35 -12.49
C TYR A 544 46.60 1.04 -13.07
N LYS A 545 47.37 -0.06 -12.95
CA LYS A 545 46.98 -1.38 -13.47
C LYS A 545 45.69 -1.90 -12.83
N PHE A 546 45.50 -1.68 -11.52
CA PHE A 546 44.31 -2.12 -10.80
C PHE A 546 43.11 -1.23 -11.09
N ILE A 547 43.31 0.10 -11.15
CA ILE A 547 42.26 1.05 -11.53
C ILE A 547 41.75 0.74 -12.93
N LYS A 548 42.66 0.56 -13.89
CA LYS A 548 42.30 0.18 -15.27
C LYS A 548 41.55 -1.15 -15.33
N ALA A 549 42.00 -2.16 -14.58
CA ALA A 549 41.33 -3.46 -14.52
C ALA A 549 39.93 -3.36 -13.88
N PHE A 550 39.78 -2.53 -12.84
CA PHE A 550 38.48 -2.24 -12.23
C PHE A 550 37.55 -1.56 -13.24
N ASP A 551 37.99 -0.50 -13.93
CA ASP A 551 37.19 0.23 -14.91
C ASP A 551 36.75 -0.66 -16.08
N GLU A 552 37.64 -1.52 -16.57
CA GLU A 552 37.34 -2.51 -17.60
C GLU A 552 36.30 -3.53 -17.11
N SER A 553 36.45 -4.04 -15.89
CA SER A 553 35.52 -5.00 -15.27
C SER A 553 34.16 -4.39 -14.95
N PHE A 554 34.14 -3.18 -14.38
CA PHE A 554 32.95 -2.40 -14.10
C PHE A 554 32.19 -2.11 -15.39
N SER A 555 32.87 -1.64 -16.44
CA SER A 555 32.25 -1.38 -17.75
C SER A 555 31.66 -2.66 -18.36
N LYS A 556 32.36 -3.79 -18.25
CA LYS A 556 31.90 -5.10 -18.73
C LYS A 556 30.68 -5.61 -17.93
N ASN A 557 30.71 -5.49 -16.61
CA ASN A 557 29.60 -5.92 -15.73
C ASN A 557 28.38 -5.02 -15.89
N MET A 558 28.56 -3.70 -15.99
CA MET A 558 27.49 -2.77 -16.32
C MET A 558 26.85 -3.11 -17.66
N SER A 559 27.66 -3.39 -18.70
CA SER A 559 27.16 -3.84 -20.01
C SER A 559 26.35 -5.14 -19.92
N LYS A 560 26.78 -6.10 -19.07
CA LYS A 560 26.04 -7.34 -18.82
C LYS A 560 24.73 -7.09 -18.06
N SER A 561 24.74 -6.27 -17.01
CA SER A 561 23.55 -5.93 -16.23
C SER A 561 22.51 -5.19 -17.05
N VAL A 562 22.93 -4.30 -17.95
CA VAL A 562 22.05 -3.65 -18.94
C VAL A 562 21.49 -4.69 -19.92
N GLY A 563 22.34 -5.59 -20.43
CA GLY A 563 21.90 -6.68 -21.31
C GLY A 563 20.93 -7.66 -20.64
N LYS A 564 21.05 -7.86 -19.32
CA LYS A 564 20.17 -8.71 -18.51
C LYS A 564 18.86 -7.99 -18.15
N GLY A 565 18.92 -6.73 -17.74
CA GLY A 565 17.74 -5.89 -17.47
C GLY A 565 16.86 -5.66 -18.71
N ALA A 566 17.47 -5.57 -19.90
CA ALA A 566 16.74 -5.53 -21.18
C ALA A 566 16.04 -6.85 -21.53
N ARG A 567 16.46 -7.97 -20.94
CA ARG A 567 15.84 -9.30 -21.12
C ARG A 567 14.81 -9.63 -20.03
N GLU A 568 14.95 -9.08 -18.82
CA GLU A 568 14.18 -9.48 -17.64
C GLU A 568 13.06 -8.49 -17.22
N ASN A 569 13.11 -7.20 -17.60
CA ASN A 569 12.04 -6.24 -17.26
C ASN A 569 10.95 -6.12 -18.35
N SER A 570 9.70 -6.38 -17.96
CA SER A 570 8.53 -6.45 -18.86
C SER A 570 8.15 -5.11 -19.53
N LEU A 571 8.53 -3.97 -18.96
CA LEU A 571 8.23 -2.65 -19.54
C LEU A 571 8.97 -2.37 -20.86
N LEU A 572 10.18 -2.92 -21.04
CA LEU A 572 10.95 -2.78 -22.29
C LEU A 572 10.57 -3.83 -23.35
N SER A 573 10.01 -4.97 -22.94
CA SER A 573 9.44 -5.95 -23.88
C SER A 573 8.05 -5.57 -24.37
N ILE A 574 7.29 -4.79 -23.59
CA ILE A 574 5.98 -4.23 -23.98
C ILE A 574 6.12 -3.13 -25.05
N LEU A 575 7.24 -2.40 -25.09
CA LEU A 575 7.57 -1.46 -26.17
C LEU A 575 8.07 -2.16 -27.45
N GLY A 576 7.58 -3.38 -27.71
CA GLY A 576 8.01 -4.24 -28.79
C GLY A 576 7.92 -3.57 -30.17
N THR A 577 9.07 -3.25 -30.76
CA THR A 577 9.47 -3.64 -32.12
C THR A 577 10.82 -3.00 -32.50
N SER A 578 11.68 -3.81 -33.13
CA SER A 578 13.02 -3.51 -33.68
C SER A 578 14.19 -3.57 -32.70
N THR A 579 15.07 -4.55 -32.94
CA THR A 579 16.42 -4.74 -32.39
C THR A 579 17.09 -3.44 -31.94
N VAL A 580 17.20 -3.27 -30.62
CA VAL A 580 18.02 -2.23 -30.02
C VAL A 580 19.48 -2.59 -30.27
N GLN A 581 20.17 -1.79 -31.07
CA GLN A 581 21.62 -1.92 -31.26
C GLN A 581 22.35 -0.98 -30.31
N LEU A 582 23.21 -1.55 -29.47
CA LEU A 582 24.10 -0.83 -28.57
C LEU A 582 25.33 -0.35 -29.34
N SER A 583 25.60 0.95 -29.31
CA SER A 583 26.78 1.55 -29.93
C SER A 583 27.96 1.59 -28.94
N LYS A 584 29.20 1.47 -29.43
CA LYS A 584 30.43 1.66 -28.64
C LYS A 584 30.49 3.15 -28.20
N GLY A 585 29.84 3.47 -27.10
CA GLY A 585 29.70 4.85 -26.61
C GLY A 585 28.53 5.08 -25.64
N GLY A 586 27.72 4.07 -25.31
CA GLY A 586 26.65 4.20 -24.31
C GLY A 586 25.35 4.81 -24.86
N GLY A 587 25.17 4.86 -26.18
CA GLY A 587 23.92 5.21 -26.83
C GLY A 587 23.18 3.99 -27.38
N TRP A 588 21.87 4.10 -27.50
CA TRP A 588 20.98 3.07 -28.05
C TRP A 588 20.18 3.63 -29.24
N ARG A 589 19.82 2.78 -30.22
CA ARG A 589 19.02 3.17 -31.39
C ARG A 589 17.89 2.18 -31.66
N PHE A 590 16.73 2.69 -32.10
CA PHE A 590 15.63 1.88 -32.65
C PHE A 590 15.77 1.75 -34.17
N GLY A 591 16.33 0.62 -34.63
CA GLY A 591 16.51 0.34 -36.06
C GLY A 591 17.67 1.10 -36.72
N ALA A 592 18.05 0.69 -37.93
CA ALA A 592 19.29 1.12 -38.58
C ALA A 592 19.32 2.59 -39.05
N LYS A 593 18.15 3.27 -39.10
CA LYS A 593 17.98 4.61 -39.69
C LYS A 593 17.53 5.72 -38.70
N LYS A 594 17.48 5.45 -37.39
CA LYS A 594 17.12 6.48 -36.38
C LYS A 594 18.35 7.00 -35.64
N GLU A 595 18.24 8.24 -35.14
CA GLU A 595 19.27 8.89 -34.31
C GLU A 595 19.60 8.08 -33.06
N ILE A 596 20.84 8.22 -32.58
CA ILE A 596 21.35 7.54 -31.40
C ILE A 596 20.89 8.33 -30.18
N SER A 597 20.03 7.73 -29.35
CA SER A 597 19.63 8.29 -28.06
C SER A 597 20.64 7.88 -26.99
N GLN A 598 21.05 8.82 -26.13
CA GLN A 598 21.93 8.52 -25.01
C GLN A 598 21.20 7.64 -23.98
N LEU A 599 21.84 6.60 -23.45
CA LEU A 599 21.28 5.85 -22.32
C LEU A 599 21.23 6.78 -21.11
N GLY A 600 20.07 6.86 -20.46
CA GLY A 600 19.97 7.46 -19.14
C GLY A 600 20.87 6.71 -18.17
N LYS A 601 21.89 7.39 -17.64
CA LYS A 601 22.80 6.82 -16.63
C LYS A 601 22.08 6.88 -15.29
N VAL A 602 21.40 5.78 -14.92
CA VAL A 602 20.95 5.60 -13.53
C VAL A 602 22.08 4.90 -12.79
N GLY A 603 22.88 5.70 -12.10
CA GLY A 603 23.83 5.23 -11.10
C GLY A 603 23.59 6.03 -9.83
N THR A 604 23.35 5.35 -8.72
CA THR A 604 23.40 5.97 -7.40
C THR A 604 24.86 6.02 -6.97
N SER A 605 25.53 7.14 -7.19
CA SER A 605 26.78 7.46 -6.49
C SER A 605 26.43 8.29 -5.26
N PHE A 606 26.95 7.91 -4.10
CA PHE A 606 26.95 8.79 -2.93
C PHE A 606 28.39 9.17 -2.61
N THR A 607 28.57 10.41 -2.16
CA THR A 607 29.88 10.93 -1.78
C THR A 607 30.28 10.32 -0.42
N MET A 608 31.38 9.57 -0.36
CA MET A 608 31.96 9.09 0.91
C MET A 608 32.97 10.11 1.47
N PRO A 609 33.15 10.19 2.81
CA PRO A 609 34.21 11.00 3.39
C PRO A 609 35.59 10.56 2.91
N ARG A 610 36.45 11.54 2.64
CA ARG A 610 37.81 11.32 2.13
C ARG A 610 38.63 10.38 3.01
N GLY A 611 38.49 10.48 4.34
CA GLY A 611 39.20 9.64 5.31
C GLY A 611 38.99 8.13 5.10
N TYR A 612 37.83 7.70 4.59
CA TYR A 612 37.50 6.28 4.43
C TYR A 612 37.93 5.67 3.10
N PHE A 613 38.32 6.48 2.11
CA PHE A 613 38.98 5.96 0.91
C PHE A 613 40.36 5.36 1.23
N ILE A 614 40.97 5.79 2.33
CA ILE A 614 42.28 5.33 2.79
C ILE A 614 42.14 4.06 3.65
N ASN A 615 41.02 3.90 4.37
CA ASN A 615 40.74 2.70 5.17
C ASN A 615 39.23 2.36 5.16
N PRO A 616 38.75 1.61 4.16
CA PRO A 616 37.31 1.36 3.99
C PRO A 616 36.73 0.49 5.12
N ASN A 617 37.52 -0.38 5.75
CA ASN A 617 37.06 -1.19 6.90
C ASN A 617 36.81 -0.32 8.14
N LYS A 618 37.46 0.84 8.24
CA LYS A 618 37.24 1.82 9.30
C LYS A 618 35.85 2.45 9.22
N PHE A 619 35.29 2.58 8.01
CA PHE A 619 33.96 3.15 7.80
C PHE A 619 32.87 2.36 8.50
N GLU A 620 32.78 1.05 8.23
CA GLU A 620 31.74 0.19 8.83
C GLU A 620 31.90 0.06 10.36
N LEU A 621 33.15 0.02 10.83
CA LEU A 621 33.44 -0.08 12.27
C LEU A 621 33.13 1.22 13.02
N GLU A 622 33.55 2.38 12.51
CA GLU A 622 33.29 3.68 13.14
C GLU A 622 31.83 4.08 13.01
N LYS A 623 31.20 3.85 11.85
CA LYS A 623 29.76 4.04 11.67
C LYS A 623 28.98 3.16 12.64
N GLY A 624 29.33 1.88 12.74
CA GLY A 624 28.69 0.95 13.67
C GLY A 624 28.86 1.35 15.14
N PHE A 625 30.04 1.86 15.51
CA PHE A 625 30.36 2.30 16.88
C PHE A 625 29.64 3.60 17.26
N LEU A 626 29.75 4.63 16.41
CA LEU A 626 29.15 5.95 16.64
C LEU A 626 27.61 5.89 16.71
N VAL A 627 27.00 5.07 15.84
CA VAL A 627 25.53 4.93 15.78
C VAL A 627 24.99 4.13 16.96
N ARG A 628 25.79 3.31 17.64
CA ARG A 628 25.33 2.39 18.70
C ARG A 628 25.73 2.80 20.12
N GLN A 629 26.52 3.86 20.29
CA GLN A 629 26.96 4.31 21.60
C GLN A 629 26.01 5.34 22.22
N ASP A 630 25.48 5.04 23.40
CA ASP A 630 24.71 6.04 24.16
C ASP A 630 25.61 7.21 24.56
N TRP A 631 25.07 8.41 24.46
CA TRP A 631 25.74 9.60 25.00
C TRP A 631 25.57 9.66 26.51
N LYS A 632 26.61 10.11 27.20
CA LYS A 632 26.58 10.30 28.64
C LYS A 632 26.39 11.77 28.98
N ASP A 633 25.69 12.08 30.07
CA ASP A 633 25.46 13.48 30.45
C ASP A 633 26.76 14.21 30.79
N GLU A 634 27.78 13.49 31.26
CA GLU A 634 29.12 14.03 31.53
C GLU A 634 29.84 14.50 30.25
N GLU A 635 29.54 13.89 29.09
CA GLU A 635 30.13 14.30 27.79
C GLU A 635 29.69 15.71 27.36
N PHE A 636 28.58 16.20 27.93
CA PHE A 636 28.04 17.54 27.65
C PHE A 636 28.27 18.53 28.78
N LEU A 637 28.92 18.13 29.89
CA LEU A 637 29.00 18.96 31.10
C LEU A 637 29.72 20.27 30.83
N GLU A 638 30.87 20.22 30.15
CA GLU A 638 31.68 21.40 29.81
C GLU A 638 30.87 22.40 28.97
N ILE A 639 30.19 21.90 27.94
CA ILE A 639 29.38 22.73 27.04
C ILE A 639 28.16 23.31 27.78
N LYS A 640 27.52 22.52 28.66
CA LYS A 640 26.43 23.02 29.50
C LYS A 640 26.91 24.17 30.39
N THR A 641 28.08 24.05 31.01
CA THR A 641 28.66 25.12 31.83
C THR A 641 28.89 26.39 31.02
N PHE A 642 29.52 26.29 29.84
CA PHE A 642 29.71 27.47 28.98
C PHE A 642 28.39 28.10 28.52
N LEU A 643 27.36 27.30 28.24
CA LEU A 643 26.04 27.80 27.84
C LEU A 643 25.23 28.41 28.99
N GLU A 644 25.53 28.08 30.25
CA GLU A 644 24.90 28.69 31.43
C GLU A 644 25.51 30.07 31.74
N ASP A 645 26.74 30.32 31.28
CA ASP A 645 27.48 31.57 31.47
C ASP A 645 27.24 32.61 30.34
N GLU A 646 26.50 32.24 29.29
CA GLU A 646 25.97 33.13 28.21
C GLU A 646 24.56 33.64 28.53
#